data_AF-A0A8J4PZV0-F1
#
_entry.id   AF-A0A8J4PZV0-F1
#
_cell.length_a   1.000
_cell.length_b   1.000
_cell.length_c   1.000
_cell.angle_alpha   90.00
_cell.angle_beta   90.00
_cell.angle_gamma   90.00
#
_symmetry.space_group_name_H-M   'P 1'
#
loop_
_entity.id
_entity.type
_entity.pdbx_description
1 polymer ?
#
loop_
_entity_poly.entity_id
_entity_poly.type
_entity_poly.pdbx_seq_one_letter_code
_entity_poly.pdbx_strand_id
1 'polypeptide(L)'
;MAVRAGLSNQYPINPTYGRRDFCADDYNFTCSSDGNLGWGTLTSITKNVFDKSYFTCFKTNPIAFYCSNCNGITSISQPVASLGILWLETGPDTVSNLEGTVKLSYLKNTYDIRFDTLLNYDKMNLYFENDLQPSDNFSPFSFHVTASNIVNLTYATVSALEYTLDTNFDQDWSNIHTWTQVNGFWVWGSIATASTFPIEFSNMPIKSLLYTMSFSYIAFSVTSKVSISDNYDRLNEIYFYPGFNFNGDIPFSHIPPSVTKFTMTNGNYENITVDLFINHPNINTLNLANNNINGTLDNNICRVGTFALQSNQIGGELPSCITCHLSFKSLNNTLARNKFTNINNPPPCTTLTAYMRVDVATNRTYLYGTDLGFSNVYFKSTPTKDWKVDIPNQSFYIVGAIPQIYNLTFLYSNHTFLFSTLMPPNVTLISVDSKTITFNGTCFSNNKTEVSVVVGDVDCVVEYSDFNSIICSIPSSQWKNVTDMPTTINIGGMNTTVNVTMVRPEPRCNCQDRGECDLVTEQCKCYFDYQGPECYPQHYVTSVKESTVNGGDVFIYGNFSYYHNNPNVLIGNSECIIDELNSTTILCKSQPGTGIWDLVVNQNNLTWVGSNVYQFKPLTQQCPQNCNQHGECDQITGICICNDGWTGLDCNAGSFVNSETPGSRPPSVITIGVDGTGTINNEQTKFDILITALIEYTNKGEVVQVYDLKSKWSLNSTSNNTNVFKQKLENTNCVLTTTMEEIKQDKVLTFINQQVALLAGSIKISVDVQGYPYASSLNYIQLRIESIAGTLDNSQEPNPCNNDTTTIQTNSPVNNDQIQLDYMVMKKNSKVMYGRFINRVLSDGRESLLTTTVISKDSNSIVVGLNLPHCKSCLIDPDFSVLLDSDFKSKSQCANVATPNKKGYVIPVAVVVSVAGASIIGASAFLIYRKKFVEGQLQMKLKKLAQFNSSS
;
A
#
# COMPACT_ATOMS: atom_id res chain seq x y z
N MET A 1 -3.72 -18.02 33.93
CA MET A 1 -3.27 -19.43 34.03
C MET A 1 -2.31 -19.87 32.91
N ALA A 2 -2.44 -19.43 31.65
CA ALA A 2 -1.53 -19.85 30.56
C ALA A 2 -0.13 -19.18 30.56
N VAL A 3 0.05 -18.02 31.22
CA VAL A 3 1.35 -17.31 31.34
C VAL A 3 2.22 -17.88 32.48
N ARG A 4 1.62 -18.50 33.51
CA ARG A 4 2.37 -19.18 34.59
C ARG A 4 3.15 -20.42 34.11
N ALA A 5 2.79 -20.99 32.96
CA ALA A 5 3.46 -22.18 32.40
C ALA A 5 4.69 -21.87 31.52
N GLY A 6 4.85 -20.62 31.07
CA GLY A 6 5.96 -20.23 30.18
C GLY A 6 7.28 -20.01 30.91
N LEU A 7 7.22 -19.51 32.15
CA LEU A 7 8.40 -19.23 32.97
C LEU A 7 8.97 -20.46 33.69
N SER A 8 8.19 -21.54 33.83
CA SER A 8 8.67 -22.78 34.48
C SER A 8 9.53 -23.67 33.58
N ASN A 9 9.55 -23.44 32.27
CA ASN A 9 10.16 -24.35 31.29
C ASN A 9 11.54 -23.91 30.76
N GLN A 10 12.07 -22.77 31.19
CA GLN A 10 13.38 -22.28 30.70
C GLN A 10 14.56 -22.44 31.66
N TYR A 11 14.37 -22.91 32.89
CA TYR A 11 15.50 -23.08 33.82
C TYR A 11 15.36 -24.38 34.63
N PRO A 12 16.15 -25.42 34.34
CA PRO A 12 16.28 -26.55 35.23
C PRO A 12 17.03 -26.05 36.48
N ILE A 13 16.29 -25.76 37.54
CA ILE A 13 16.89 -25.66 38.87
C ILE A 13 17.45 -27.05 39.16
N ASN A 14 18.78 -27.15 39.19
CA ASN A 14 19.51 -28.38 39.45
C ASN A 14 19.00 -28.98 40.79
N PRO A 15 18.43 -30.20 40.81
CA PRO A 15 17.72 -30.73 41.98
C PRO A 15 18.65 -31.19 43.13
N THR A 16 19.93 -30.83 43.08
CA THR A 16 20.97 -31.30 44.01
C THR A 16 21.08 -30.49 45.31
N TYR A 17 20.40 -29.35 45.45
CA TYR A 17 20.23 -28.68 46.73
C TYR A 17 18.82 -28.93 47.25
N GLY A 18 18.71 -29.79 48.26
CA GLY A 18 17.42 -30.25 48.80
C GLY A 18 16.45 -29.11 49.08
N ARG A 19 15.31 -29.14 48.39
CA ARG A 19 14.12 -28.34 48.73
C ARG A 19 13.78 -28.56 50.20
N ARG A 20 13.81 -27.49 50.98
CA ARG A 20 12.86 -27.34 52.08
C ARG A 20 11.90 -26.24 51.65
N ASP A 21 10.82 -26.66 51.02
CA ASP A 21 9.69 -25.77 50.73
C ASP A 21 9.08 -25.40 52.09
N PHE A 22 9.06 -24.11 52.44
CA PHE A 22 8.45 -23.60 53.67
C PHE A 22 7.17 -22.84 53.31
N CYS A 23 6.13 -23.58 52.94
CA CYS A 23 4.75 -23.09 52.96
C CYS A 23 3.92 -24.08 53.77
N ALA A 24 3.27 -23.61 54.82
CA ALA A 24 2.04 -24.22 55.29
C ALA A 24 1.21 -23.13 55.98
N ASP A 25 0.04 -22.88 55.41
CA ASP A 25 -1.04 -22.11 56.02
C ASP A 25 -1.19 -22.55 57.49
N ASP A 26 -1.23 -21.59 58.41
CA ASP A 26 -1.44 -21.74 59.86
C ASP A 26 -0.29 -22.22 60.77
N TYR A 27 0.96 -22.36 60.31
CA TYR A 27 2.07 -22.78 61.19
C TYR A 27 3.10 -21.69 61.49
N ASN A 28 3.15 -21.26 62.75
CA ASN A 28 4.14 -20.34 63.27
C ASN A 28 5.48 -21.05 63.56
N PHE A 29 6.59 -20.42 63.16
CA PHE A 29 7.95 -20.92 63.38
C PHE A 29 8.35 -20.76 64.85
N THR A 30 8.69 -21.86 65.55
CA THR A 30 9.35 -21.78 66.87
C THR A 30 10.74 -22.41 66.83
N CYS A 31 11.68 -21.77 67.51
CA CYS A 31 13.08 -22.16 67.52
C CYS A 31 13.34 -23.06 68.73
N SER A 32 13.79 -24.29 68.51
CA SER A 32 14.24 -25.14 69.62
C SER A 32 15.59 -24.64 70.17
N SER A 33 15.92 -25.03 71.41
CA SER A 33 17.21 -24.73 72.06
C SER A 33 18.44 -25.20 71.25
N ASP A 34 18.24 -26.09 70.28
CA ASP A 34 19.31 -26.72 69.49
C ASP A 34 19.41 -26.13 68.07
N GLY A 35 18.65 -25.08 67.77
CA GLY A 35 18.61 -24.41 66.46
C GLY A 35 17.90 -25.23 65.37
N ASN A 36 16.95 -26.08 65.76
CA ASN A 36 16.08 -26.82 64.85
C ASN A 36 14.63 -26.31 64.96
N LEU A 37 13.87 -26.47 63.87
CA LEU A 37 12.49 -26.02 63.75
C LEU A 37 11.53 -26.96 64.49
N GLY A 38 10.74 -26.42 65.42
CA GLY A 38 9.62 -27.09 66.07
C GLY A 38 8.27 -26.52 65.62
N TRP A 39 7.30 -27.39 65.35
CA TRP A 39 5.93 -27.01 65.03
C TRP A 39 5.20 -26.58 66.31
N GLY A 40 4.69 -25.34 66.37
CA GLY A 40 3.96 -24.85 67.54
C GLY A 40 3.05 -23.66 67.24
N THR A 41 1.92 -23.59 67.95
CA THR A 41 0.99 -22.45 67.91
C THR A 41 1.54 -21.28 68.72
N LEU A 42 1.81 -20.15 68.05
CA LEU A 42 2.09 -18.85 68.68
C LEU A 42 0.92 -17.92 68.41
N THR A 43 0.31 -17.37 69.45
CA THR A 43 -0.86 -16.48 69.38
C THR A 43 -0.51 -15.01 69.02
N SER A 44 0.70 -14.72 68.56
CA SER A 44 1.04 -13.42 67.99
C SER A 44 2.40 -13.47 67.28
N ILE A 45 2.45 -13.16 65.98
CA ILE A 45 3.65 -12.56 65.39
C ILE A 45 3.80 -11.22 66.12
N THR A 46 4.73 -11.11 67.06
CA THR A 46 4.94 -9.86 67.83
C THR A 46 5.70 -8.80 67.03
N LYS A 47 6.22 -9.15 65.84
CA LYS A 47 7.01 -8.27 64.99
C LYS A 47 6.31 -8.00 63.67
N ASN A 48 5.75 -6.80 63.55
CA ASN A 48 5.12 -6.35 62.31
C ASN A 48 6.15 -5.98 61.21
N VAL A 49 7.43 -5.88 61.56
CA VAL A 49 8.53 -5.49 60.65
C VAL A 49 9.30 -6.73 60.20
N PHE A 50 9.35 -7.01 58.90
CA PHE A 50 10.16 -8.09 58.33
C PHE A 50 11.63 -7.66 58.20
N ASP A 51 12.52 -8.44 58.80
CA ASP A 51 13.96 -8.15 58.91
C ASP A 51 14.78 -9.44 58.99
N LYS A 52 16.12 -9.34 59.02
CA LYS A 52 17.02 -10.51 59.15
C LYS A 52 16.76 -11.39 60.39
N SER A 53 16.10 -10.90 61.43
CA SER A 53 15.81 -11.68 62.65
C SER A 53 14.78 -12.77 62.44
N TYR A 54 13.99 -12.71 61.37
CA TYR A 54 13.14 -13.83 60.95
C TYR A 54 13.95 -15.10 60.66
N PHE A 55 15.26 -14.95 60.40
CA PHE A 55 16.15 -16.03 60.03
C PHE A 55 17.17 -16.40 61.12
N THR A 56 17.14 -15.78 62.31
CA THR A 56 18.15 -16.04 63.35
C THR A 56 18.15 -17.46 63.90
N CYS A 57 17.09 -18.22 63.62
CA CYS A 57 16.95 -19.60 64.07
C CYS A 57 17.52 -20.63 63.09
N PHE A 58 17.97 -20.21 61.91
CA PHE A 58 18.63 -21.09 60.96
C PHE A 58 20.15 -21.09 61.19
N LYS A 59 20.74 -22.29 61.24
CA LYS A 59 22.21 -22.45 61.32
C LYS A 59 22.93 -21.96 60.06
N THR A 60 22.22 -21.86 58.94
CA THR A 60 22.71 -21.40 57.63
C THR A 60 21.63 -20.52 56.99
N ASN A 61 22.02 -19.50 56.21
CA ASN A 61 21.05 -18.67 55.49
C ASN A 61 20.17 -19.53 54.57
N PRO A 62 18.84 -19.36 54.58
CA PRO A 62 17.96 -20.11 53.69
C PRO A 62 18.17 -19.71 52.23
N ILE A 63 17.97 -20.65 51.31
CA ILE A 63 18.08 -20.41 49.86
C ILE A 63 16.85 -19.66 49.35
N ALA A 64 15.68 -19.86 49.95
CA ALA A 64 14.45 -19.18 49.54
C ALA A 64 13.51 -18.94 50.72
N PHE A 65 12.72 -17.87 50.62
CA PHE A 65 11.60 -17.58 51.52
C PHE A 65 10.36 -17.32 50.67
N TYR A 66 9.30 -18.10 50.92
CA TYR A 66 8.01 -17.97 50.25
C TYR A 66 6.95 -17.74 51.32
N CYS A 67 6.13 -16.72 51.13
CA CYS A 67 5.03 -16.41 52.03
C CYS A 67 3.82 -16.03 51.18
N SER A 68 2.81 -16.89 51.20
CA SER A 68 1.49 -16.66 50.60
C SER A 68 0.52 -16.17 51.66
N ASN A 69 -0.26 -15.12 51.37
CA ASN A 69 -1.16 -14.47 52.33
C ASN A 69 -0.45 -14.03 53.62
N CYS A 70 0.63 -13.24 53.49
CA CYS A 70 1.48 -12.82 54.62
C CYS A 70 0.77 -11.95 55.68
N ASN A 71 -0.05 -12.58 56.52
CA ASN A 71 -0.74 -11.94 57.64
C ASN A 71 0.25 -11.62 58.77
N GLY A 72 0.29 -10.35 59.18
CA GLY A 72 1.13 -9.87 60.28
C GLY A 72 2.44 -9.20 59.88
N ILE A 73 2.88 -9.29 58.61
CA ILE A 73 3.96 -8.46 58.10
C ILE A 73 3.34 -7.17 57.57
N THR A 74 3.65 -6.03 58.20
CA THR A 74 3.11 -4.73 57.82
C THR A 74 4.14 -3.79 57.22
N SER A 75 5.45 -4.04 57.39
CA SER A 75 6.51 -3.23 56.78
C SER A 75 7.86 -3.96 56.63
N ILE A 76 8.74 -3.41 55.78
CA ILE A 76 10.12 -3.88 55.57
C ILE A 76 11.06 -2.68 55.76
N SER A 77 11.38 -2.36 57.02
CA SER A 77 12.16 -1.16 57.37
C SER A 77 13.61 -1.47 57.82
N GLN A 78 14.08 -2.69 57.60
CA GLN A 78 15.44 -3.13 57.97
C GLN A 78 15.98 -4.14 56.94
N PRO A 79 17.31 -4.35 56.88
CA PRO A 79 17.91 -5.34 55.99
C PRO A 79 17.39 -6.75 56.22
N VAL A 80 17.04 -7.42 55.12
CA VAL A 80 16.64 -8.83 55.05
C VAL A 80 17.91 -9.70 54.95
N ALA A 81 17.82 -10.98 55.31
CA ALA A 81 18.91 -11.93 55.06
C ALA A 81 19.15 -12.09 53.55
N SER A 82 20.38 -12.47 53.17
CA SER A 82 20.69 -12.85 51.79
C SER A 82 19.98 -14.17 51.45
N LEU A 83 19.18 -14.15 50.39
CA LEU A 83 18.32 -15.26 49.95
C LEU A 83 18.49 -15.45 48.44
N GLY A 84 18.43 -16.68 47.93
CA GLY A 84 18.28 -16.88 46.48
C GLY A 84 16.94 -16.34 45.97
N ILE A 85 15.83 -16.63 46.67
CA ILE A 85 14.48 -16.19 46.28
C ILE A 85 13.77 -15.57 47.50
N LEU A 86 13.19 -14.40 47.33
CA LEU A 86 12.29 -13.77 48.30
C LEU A 86 10.94 -13.54 47.64
N TRP A 87 9.89 -14.19 48.13
CA TRP A 87 8.53 -14.01 47.64
C TRP A 87 7.58 -13.73 48.79
N LEU A 88 7.03 -12.52 48.83
CA LEU A 88 5.88 -12.15 49.67
C LEU A 88 4.67 -11.90 48.78
N GLU A 89 3.57 -12.59 49.06
CA GLU A 89 2.31 -12.44 48.35
C GLU A 89 1.21 -12.08 49.34
N THR A 90 0.44 -11.04 49.03
CA THR A 90 -0.83 -10.74 49.70
C THR A 90 -1.98 -11.31 48.87
N GLY A 91 -3.04 -11.75 49.54
CA GLY A 91 -4.22 -12.28 48.87
C GLY A 91 -5.53 -11.97 49.58
N PRO A 92 -6.64 -12.62 49.18
CA PRO A 92 -8.00 -12.25 49.57
C PRO A 92 -8.22 -12.19 51.09
N ASP A 93 -7.58 -13.11 51.82
CA ASP A 93 -7.73 -13.28 53.27
C ASP A 93 -6.70 -12.47 54.08
N THR A 94 -5.99 -11.54 53.43
CA THR A 94 -4.98 -10.72 54.10
C THR A 94 -5.65 -9.57 54.86
N VAL A 95 -5.48 -9.55 56.19
CA VAL A 95 -6.16 -8.60 57.08
C VAL A 95 -5.35 -7.30 57.22
N SER A 96 -4.02 -7.41 57.31
CA SER A 96 -3.10 -6.29 57.48
C SER A 96 -2.50 -5.83 56.15
N ASN A 97 -2.42 -4.52 55.91
CA ASN A 97 -1.74 -3.98 54.74
C ASN A 97 -0.22 -4.07 54.91
N LEU A 98 0.50 -4.40 53.83
CA LEU A 98 1.95 -4.30 53.76
C LEU A 98 2.31 -2.95 53.15
N GLU A 99 2.84 -2.03 53.95
CA GLU A 99 3.03 -0.64 53.54
C GLU A 99 4.38 -0.07 53.97
N GLY A 100 4.81 0.96 53.26
CA GLY A 100 5.96 1.79 53.64
C GLY A 100 7.12 1.74 52.65
N THR A 101 8.25 2.31 53.08
CA THR A 101 9.43 2.46 52.22
C THR A 101 10.38 1.29 52.37
N VAL A 102 10.71 0.63 51.25
CA VAL A 102 11.69 -0.45 51.16
C VAL A 102 12.94 0.07 50.48
N LYS A 103 14.07 0.09 51.20
CA LYS A 103 15.35 0.46 50.60
C LYS A 103 15.94 -0.68 49.79
N LEU A 104 16.50 -0.40 48.61
CA LEU A 104 17.15 -1.43 47.80
C LEU A 104 18.31 -2.12 48.54
N SER A 105 19.02 -1.38 49.41
CA SER A 105 20.06 -1.98 50.26
C SER A 105 19.55 -3.06 51.20
N TYR A 106 18.25 -3.08 51.53
CA TYR A 106 17.64 -4.10 52.38
C TYR A 106 17.51 -5.45 51.69
N LEU A 107 17.60 -5.47 50.36
CA LEU A 107 17.38 -6.64 49.50
C LEU A 107 18.69 -7.11 48.83
N LYS A 108 19.85 -6.67 49.33
CA LYS A 108 21.17 -7.00 48.77
C LYS A 108 21.40 -8.52 48.75
N ASN A 109 22.02 -8.98 47.66
CA ASN A 109 22.35 -10.37 47.39
C ASN A 109 21.14 -11.30 47.22
N THR A 110 19.96 -10.76 46.90
CA THR A 110 18.80 -11.56 46.48
C THR A 110 18.72 -11.70 44.96
N TYR A 111 18.55 -12.94 44.47
CA TYR A 111 18.57 -13.22 43.03
C TYR A 111 17.21 -13.05 42.36
N ASP A 112 16.12 -13.51 42.99
CA ASP A 112 14.73 -13.29 42.56
C ASP A 112 13.94 -12.64 43.71
N ILE A 113 13.39 -11.46 43.46
CA ILE A 113 12.62 -10.67 44.43
C ILE A 113 11.19 -10.53 43.92
N ARG A 114 10.22 -10.95 44.73
CA ARG A 114 8.79 -10.93 44.41
C ARG A 114 7.96 -10.34 45.55
N PHE A 115 7.28 -9.23 45.28
CA PHE A 115 6.27 -8.64 46.14
C PHE A 115 4.96 -8.57 45.35
N ASP A 116 4.07 -9.53 45.53
CA ASP A 116 2.91 -9.76 44.66
C ASP A 116 1.57 -9.60 45.41
N THR A 117 0.50 -9.36 44.65
CA THR A 117 -0.86 -9.28 45.18
C THR A 117 -1.85 -10.05 44.30
N LEU A 118 -2.60 -10.96 44.92
CA LEU A 118 -3.70 -11.67 44.28
C LEU A 118 -5.00 -10.86 44.43
N LEU A 119 -5.38 -10.16 43.36
CA LEU A 119 -6.69 -9.50 43.18
C LEU A 119 -7.03 -8.37 44.19
N ASN A 120 -6.13 -8.03 45.11
CA ASN A 120 -6.30 -7.00 46.15
C ASN A 120 -5.18 -5.96 46.08
N TYR A 121 -5.19 -5.15 45.02
CA TYR A 121 -4.15 -4.14 44.76
C TYR A 121 -3.97 -3.12 45.90
N ASP A 122 -5.00 -2.89 46.71
CA ASP A 122 -5.01 -1.93 47.82
C ASP A 122 -4.25 -2.43 49.07
N LYS A 123 -3.89 -3.72 49.12
CA LYS A 123 -3.31 -4.38 50.32
C LYS A 123 -1.79 -4.33 50.38
N MET A 124 -1.13 -3.90 49.31
CA MET A 124 0.32 -3.75 49.26
C MET A 124 0.66 -2.37 48.68
N ASN A 125 1.17 -1.47 49.53
CA ASN A 125 1.49 -0.08 49.20
C ASN A 125 2.97 0.20 49.51
N LEU A 126 3.86 -0.26 48.62
CA LEU A 126 5.30 -0.23 48.84
C LEU A 126 5.97 0.85 48.00
N TYR A 127 6.71 1.74 48.65
CA TYR A 127 7.57 2.71 47.97
C TYR A 127 9.02 2.21 47.99
N PHE A 128 9.64 2.05 46.82
CA PHE A 128 11.03 1.59 46.72
C PHE A 128 11.98 2.78 46.63
N GLU A 129 12.88 2.89 47.62
CA GLU A 129 13.92 3.92 47.70
C GLU A 129 15.27 3.33 47.29
N ASN A 130 15.95 3.97 46.35
CA ASN A 130 17.31 3.60 45.99
C ASN A 130 18.32 4.35 46.87
N ASP A 131 18.95 3.62 47.79
CA ASP A 131 20.02 4.09 48.67
C ASP A 131 21.40 3.48 48.32
N LEU A 132 21.50 2.87 47.14
CA LEU A 132 22.71 2.18 46.69
C LEU A 132 23.85 3.16 46.37
N GLN A 133 25.07 2.71 46.63
CA GLN A 133 26.31 3.39 46.26
C GLN A 133 26.98 2.69 45.06
N PRO A 134 27.89 3.33 44.31
CA PRO A 134 28.58 2.72 43.17
C PRO A 134 29.31 1.40 43.47
N SER A 135 29.70 1.19 44.73
CA SER A 135 30.36 -0.04 45.21
C SER A 135 29.39 -1.15 45.59
N ASP A 136 28.08 -0.89 45.61
CA ASP A 136 27.09 -1.85 46.02
C ASP A 136 26.76 -2.85 44.89
N ASN A 137 26.84 -4.14 45.21
CA ASN A 137 26.44 -5.19 44.27
C ASN A 137 24.96 -5.51 44.44
N PHE A 138 24.09 -4.78 43.73
CA PHE A 138 22.66 -5.07 43.66
C PHE A 138 22.29 -5.47 42.23
N SER A 139 22.23 -6.77 41.99
CA SER A 139 22.10 -7.36 40.66
C SER A 139 21.09 -8.52 40.60
N PRO A 140 19.83 -8.32 41.04
CA PRO A 140 18.83 -9.38 40.95
C PRO A 140 18.57 -9.72 39.48
N PHE A 141 18.38 -11.00 39.19
CA PHE A 141 17.93 -11.41 37.86
C PHE A 141 16.49 -10.95 37.62
N SER A 142 15.64 -11.07 38.65
CA SER A 142 14.20 -10.79 38.59
C SER A 142 13.79 -9.87 39.74
N PHE A 143 13.07 -8.79 39.42
CA PHE A 143 12.51 -7.83 40.36
C PHE A 143 11.04 -7.59 40.03
N HIS A 144 10.16 -8.36 40.67
CA HIS A 144 8.72 -8.36 40.43
C HIS A 144 8.03 -7.73 41.64
N VAL A 145 7.48 -6.53 41.49
CA VAL A 145 7.03 -5.76 42.65
C VAL A 145 5.69 -5.08 42.44
N THR A 146 4.84 -5.16 43.45
CA THR A 146 3.69 -4.28 43.62
C THR A 146 4.20 -3.01 44.28
N ALA A 147 4.11 -1.89 43.58
CA ALA A 147 4.80 -0.67 43.99
C ALA A 147 3.96 0.60 43.75
N SER A 148 4.16 1.56 44.65
CA SER A 148 3.54 2.89 44.59
C SER A 148 4.39 3.88 43.79
N ASN A 149 5.59 3.50 43.35
CA ASN A 149 6.48 4.34 42.55
C ASN A 149 7.30 3.53 41.53
N ILE A 150 7.80 4.22 40.51
CA ILE A 150 8.81 3.68 39.58
C ILE A 150 10.18 3.79 40.23
N VAL A 151 10.87 2.66 40.40
CA VAL A 151 12.13 2.63 41.16
C VAL A 151 13.28 3.23 40.35
N ASN A 152 14.08 4.06 41.03
CA ASN A 152 15.37 4.50 40.51
C ASN A 152 16.36 3.34 40.55
N LEU A 153 16.91 2.92 39.42
CA LEU A 153 17.87 1.80 39.31
C LEU A 153 19.32 2.28 39.10
N THR A 154 19.65 3.50 39.49
CA THR A 154 21.05 3.96 39.49
C THR A 154 21.91 3.00 40.34
N TYR A 155 23.01 2.51 39.77
CA TYR A 155 23.89 1.49 40.37
C TYR A 155 23.28 0.09 40.57
N ALA A 156 22.09 -0.17 40.04
CA ALA A 156 21.46 -1.49 40.04
C ALA A 156 21.49 -2.13 38.66
N THR A 157 21.59 -3.47 38.60
CA THR A 157 21.47 -4.23 37.35
C THR A 157 20.36 -5.27 37.45
N VAL A 158 19.23 -5.00 36.81
CA VAL A 158 18.03 -5.86 36.87
C VAL A 158 17.75 -6.39 35.48
N SER A 159 17.70 -7.71 35.28
CA SER A 159 17.45 -8.27 33.94
C SER A 159 15.96 -8.26 33.58
N ALA A 160 15.10 -8.76 34.48
CA ALA A 160 13.65 -8.80 34.31
C ALA A 160 12.97 -7.92 35.37
N LEU A 161 12.30 -6.86 34.92
CA LEU A 161 11.62 -5.89 35.77
C LEU A 161 10.11 -5.97 35.54
N GLU A 162 9.36 -6.35 36.57
CA GLU A 162 7.91 -6.48 36.51
C GLU A 162 7.26 -5.62 37.58
N TYR A 163 6.33 -4.76 37.17
CA TYR A 163 5.57 -3.89 38.05
C TYR A 163 4.11 -4.29 38.09
N THR A 164 3.57 -4.33 39.29
CA THR A 164 2.14 -4.23 39.53
C THR A 164 1.87 -2.84 40.13
N LEU A 165 1.19 -1.97 39.38
CA LEU A 165 0.85 -0.64 39.87
C LEU A 165 -0.27 -0.76 40.92
N ASP A 166 0.03 -0.36 42.16
CA ASP A 166 -0.96 -0.34 43.23
C ASP A 166 -1.93 0.85 43.09
N THR A 167 -2.92 0.93 43.98
CA THR A 167 -3.92 2.02 43.96
C THR A 167 -3.39 3.39 44.39
N ASN A 168 -2.23 3.42 45.04
CA ASN A 168 -1.56 4.63 45.53
C ASN A 168 -0.38 5.05 44.64
N PHE A 169 -0.28 4.48 43.43
CA PHE A 169 0.77 4.80 42.48
C PHE A 169 0.84 6.31 42.21
N ASP A 170 2.03 6.88 42.43
CA ASP A 170 2.30 8.33 42.38
C ASP A 170 2.20 8.96 40.99
N GLN A 171 2.11 8.12 39.95
CA GLN A 171 2.08 8.51 38.53
C GLN A 171 3.39 9.16 38.04
N ASP A 172 4.49 9.03 38.77
CA ASP A 172 5.80 9.55 38.39
C ASP A 172 6.64 8.46 37.71
N TRP A 173 6.82 8.61 36.40
CA TRP A 173 7.64 7.72 35.57
C TRP A 173 9.04 8.27 35.27
N SER A 174 9.42 9.35 35.93
CA SER A 174 10.70 10.03 35.71
C SER A 174 11.88 9.06 35.83
N ASN A 175 11.85 8.09 36.75
CA ASN A 175 12.96 7.16 37.02
C ASN A 175 13.27 6.16 35.89
N ILE A 176 12.45 6.06 34.84
CA ILE A 176 12.72 5.18 33.68
C ILE A 176 14.11 5.45 33.05
N HIS A 177 14.58 6.70 33.06
CA HIS A 177 15.90 7.06 32.51
C HIS A 177 17.09 6.37 33.22
N THR A 178 16.86 5.74 34.37
CA THR A 178 17.90 5.01 35.10
C THR A 178 18.04 3.55 34.65
N TRP A 179 17.12 3.04 33.82
CA TRP A 179 17.00 1.64 33.42
C TRP A 179 17.97 1.24 32.30
N THR A 180 19.26 1.46 32.52
CA THR A 180 20.30 1.21 31.52
C THR A 180 20.63 -0.26 31.30
N GLN A 181 20.26 -1.14 32.23
CA GLN A 181 20.62 -2.58 32.22
C GLN A 181 19.39 -3.51 32.24
N VAL A 182 18.19 -2.98 31.97
CA VAL A 182 16.95 -3.77 31.94
C VAL A 182 16.79 -4.43 30.58
N ASN A 183 16.60 -5.77 30.56
CA ASN A 183 16.41 -6.57 29.35
C ASN A 183 14.92 -6.77 29.03
N GLY A 184 14.09 -6.99 30.05
CA GLY A 184 12.65 -7.15 29.88
C GLY A 184 11.88 -6.32 30.90
N PHE A 185 10.80 -5.71 30.44
CA PHE A 185 9.93 -4.86 31.25
C PHE A 185 8.46 -5.23 31.07
N TRP A 186 7.77 -5.50 32.19
CA TRP A 186 6.35 -5.84 32.23
C TRP A 186 5.61 -4.94 33.22
N VAL A 187 4.45 -4.44 32.82
CA VAL A 187 3.56 -3.68 33.71
C VAL A 187 2.18 -4.33 33.75
N TRP A 188 1.70 -4.47 34.96
CA TRP A 188 0.38 -4.96 35.34
C TRP A 188 -0.30 -3.89 36.17
N GLY A 189 -1.61 -3.83 36.10
CA GLY A 189 -2.40 -2.99 36.99
C GLY A 189 -3.84 -3.47 37.07
N SER A 190 -4.66 -2.66 37.74
CA SER A 190 -6.10 -2.83 37.79
C SER A 190 -6.76 -1.92 36.75
N ILE A 191 -7.88 -2.36 36.17
CA ILE A 191 -8.68 -1.55 35.22
C ILE A 191 -9.12 -0.22 35.85
N ALA A 192 -9.13 -0.12 37.18
CA ALA A 192 -9.54 1.07 37.93
C ALA A 192 -8.44 2.14 38.14
N THR A 193 -7.15 1.82 37.91
CA THR A 193 -6.06 2.82 38.09
C THR A 193 -5.96 3.73 36.86
N ALA A 194 -6.77 4.79 36.85
CA ALA A 194 -6.68 5.83 35.82
C ALA A 194 -5.33 6.56 35.93
N SER A 195 -4.44 6.31 34.96
CA SER A 195 -3.15 6.99 34.84
C SER A 195 -2.99 7.56 33.42
N THR A 196 -2.14 8.56 33.23
CA THR A 196 -1.74 9.00 31.88
C THR A 196 -0.61 8.12 31.37
N PHE A 197 -0.58 7.83 30.06
CA PHE A 197 0.57 7.13 29.50
C PHE A 197 1.85 7.96 29.73
N PRO A 198 2.92 7.36 30.26
CA PRO A 198 4.15 8.10 30.52
C PRO A 198 4.88 8.51 29.24
N ILE A 199 5.03 9.82 29.08
CA ILE A 199 5.81 10.43 27.99
C ILE A 199 7.31 10.16 28.15
N GLU A 200 7.75 9.78 29.34
CA GLU A 200 9.13 9.48 29.71
C GLU A 200 9.70 8.29 28.94
N PHE A 201 8.86 7.41 28.37
CA PHE A 201 9.32 6.40 27.41
C PHE A 201 9.97 7.04 26.17
N SER A 202 9.66 8.29 25.79
CA SER A 202 10.42 8.97 24.73
C SER A 202 11.89 9.24 25.10
N ASN A 203 12.21 9.25 26.40
CA ASN A 203 13.52 9.63 26.93
C ASN A 203 14.28 8.46 27.57
N MET A 204 13.95 7.21 27.21
CA MET A 204 14.74 6.06 27.68
C MET A 204 16.21 6.18 27.22
N PRO A 205 17.15 5.62 27.99
CA PRO A 205 18.57 5.72 27.66
C PRO A 205 18.88 5.01 26.35
N ILE A 206 19.66 5.67 25.47
CA ILE A 206 20.16 5.12 24.19
C ILE A 206 20.92 3.78 24.40
N LYS A 207 21.46 3.53 25.61
CA LYS A 207 22.17 2.29 25.97
C LYS A 207 21.29 1.23 26.62
N SER A 208 19.97 1.39 26.63
CA SER A 208 19.08 0.41 27.25
C SER A 208 19.25 -0.97 26.59
N LEU A 209 19.26 -2.04 27.41
CA LEU A 209 19.31 -3.42 26.92
C LEU A 209 17.91 -3.97 26.61
N LEU A 210 16.87 -3.11 26.62
CA LEU A 210 15.48 -3.51 26.55
C LEU A 210 15.19 -4.27 25.25
N TYR A 211 14.78 -5.53 25.40
CA TYR A 211 14.43 -6.47 24.35
C TYR A 211 12.91 -6.70 24.28
N THR A 212 12.23 -6.73 25.43
CA THR A 212 10.79 -6.98 25.52
C THR A 212 10.09 -5.91 26.37
N MET A 213 8.94 -5.46 25.88
CA MET A 213 8.04 -4.56 26.60
C MET A 213 6.61 -5.14 26.61
N SER A 214 5.96 -5.15 27.77
CA SER A 214 4.63 -5.71 27.93
C SER A 214 3.75 -4.90 28.86
N PHE A 215 2.48 -4.72 28.48
CA PHE A 215 1.46 -4.06 29.31
C PHE A 215 0.19 -4.90 29.36
N SER A 216 -0.37 -5.05 30.56
CA SER A 216 -1.55 -5.86 30.82
C SER A 216 -2.48 -5.22 31.84
N TYR A 217 -3.80 -5.25 31.61
CA TYR A 217 -4.84 -4.86 32.57
C TYR A 217 -4.79 -3.42 33.09
N ILE A 218 -4.25 -2.46 32.32
CA ILE A 218 -4.16 -1.04 32.71
C ILE A 218 -4.89 -0.17 31.69
N ALA A 219 -5.79 0.70 32.15
CA ALA A 219 -6.43 1.72 31.32
C ALA A 219 -5.71 3.06 31.47
N PHE A 220 -5.09 3.53 30.38
CA PHE A 220 -4.40 4.82 30.37
C PHE A 220 -5.23 5.89 29.65
N SER A 221 -5.28 7.09 30.22
CA SER A 221 -5.83 8.29 29.57
C SER A 221 -4.78 8.97 28.69
N VAL A 222 -5.24 9.64 27.62
CA VAL A 222 -4.36 10.24 26.61
C VAL A 222 -4.23 11.74 26.83
N THR A 223 -2.99 12.21 26.94
CA THR A 223 -2.61 13.62 26.76
C THR A 223 -1.89 13.85 25.42
N SER A 224 -1.08 12.89 24.95
CA SER A 224 -0.38 12.89 23.66
C SER A 224 0.18 11.52 23.28
N LYS A 225 0.40 11.25 21.97
CA LYS A 225 1.19 10.07 21.52
C LYS A 225 2.67 10.26 21.85
N VAL A 226 3.33 9.17 22.23
CA VAL A 226 4.76 9.12 22.56
C VAL A 226 5.55 8.69 21.33
N SER A 227 6.64 9.40 21.05
CA SER A 227 7.62 8.95 20.05
C SER A 227 8.65 8.08 20.75
N ILE A 228 8.58 6.77 20.55
CA ILE A 228 9.68 5.88 20.90
C ILE A 228 10.75 6.05 19.80
N SER A 229 11.90 6.65 20.15
CA SER A 229 12.93 7.05 19.18
C SER A 229 13.54 5.86 18.42
N ASP A 230 14.20 6.11 17.28
CA ASP A 230 14.97 5.07 16.57
C ASP A 230 16.08 4.43 17.43
N ASN A 231 16.45 5.02 18.57
CA ASN A 231 17.49 4.50 19.47
C ASN A 231 17.11 3.20 20.22
N TYR A 232 15.92 2.64 20.00
CA TYR A 232 15.50 1.34 20.54
C TYR A 232 16.02 0.16 19.71
N ASP A 233 17.28 0.16 19.31
CA ASP A 233 17.86 -0.83 18.39
C ASP A 233 17.69 -2.29 18.85
N ARG A 234 17.51 -2.51 20.16
CA ARG A 234 17.37 -3.85 20.76
C ARG A 234 15.94 -4.29 21.03
N LEU A 235 14.97 -3.37 21.01
CA LEU A 235 13.58 -3.69 21.33
C LEU A 235 12.99 -4.57 20.22
N ASN A 236 12.75 -5.84 20.53
CA ASN A 236 12.33 -6.82 19.55
C ASN A 236 10.86 -7.22 19.69
N GLU A 237 10.33 -7.17 20.92
CA GLU A 237 9.01 -7.70 21.25
C GLU A 237 8.16 -6.68 22.02
N ILE A 238 6.94 -6.44 21.52
CA ILE A 238 5.94 -5.60 22.19
C ILE A 238 4.66 -6.41 22.40
N TYR A 239 4.16 -6.39 23.63
CA TYR A 239 2.93 -7.08 24.02
C TYR A 239 1.94 -6.15 24.69
N PHE A 240 0.72 -6.13 24.18
CA PHE A 240 -0.44 -5.48 24.76
C PHE A 240 -1.54 -6.51 24.99
N TYR A 241 -1.83 -6.73 26.26
CA TYR A 241 -2.78 -7.72 26.74
C TYR A 241 -4.03 -7.03 27.30
N PRO A 242 -5.09 -7.80 27.62
CA PRO A 242 -6.44 -7.26 27.77
C PRO A 242 -6.51 -6.05 28.70
N GLY A 243 -7.34 -5.07 28.33
CA GLY A 243 -7.59 -3.88 29.15
C GLY A 243 -6.64 -2.71 28.88
N PHE A 244 -5.56 -2.90 28.10
CA PHE A 244 -4.69 -1.81 27.67
C PHE A 244 -5.17 -1.21 26.34
N ASN A 245 -5.62 0.04 26.35
CA ASN A 245 -6.12 0.78 25.18
C ASN A 245 -6.14 2.28 25.45
N PHE A 246 -5.81 3.09 24.45
CA PHE A 246 -5.78 4.55 24.52
C PHE A 246 -6.91 5.15 23.67
N ASN A 247 -8.13 5.18 24.19
CA ASN A 247 -9.31 5.69 23.46
C ASN A 247 -9.44 5.10 22.04
N GLY A 248 -9.31 3.78 21.91
CA GLY A 248 -9.34 3.06 20.64
C GLY A 248 -7.98 2.96 19.92
N ASP A 249 -6.90 3.53 20.45
CA ASP A 249 -5.59 3.66 19.78
C ASP A 249 -4.42 3.07 20.60
N ILE A 250 -3.21 3.04 20.03
CA ILE A 250 -1.93 2.73 20.68
C ILE A 250 -1.23 4.02 21.12
N PRO A 251 -0.33 3.98 22.12
CA PRO A 251 0.27 5.18 22.68
C PRO A 251 1.48 5.67 21.89
N PHE A 252 1.84 4.99 20.79
CA PHE A 252 3.03 5.27 20.01
C PHE A 252 2.67 5.95 18.69
N SER A 253 3.50 6.89 18.27
CA SER A 253 3.40 7.48 16.92
C SER A 253 3.92 6.53 15.83
N HIS A 254 4.96 5.74 16.13
CA HIS A 254 5.61 4.80 15.22
C HIS A 254 6.08 3.54 15.98
N ILE A 255 6.17 2.40 15.28
CA ILE A 255 6.75 1.15 15.81
C ILE A 255 8.24 1.14 15.43
N PRO A 256 9.17 0.91 16.38
CA PRO A 256 10.60 0.89 16.07
C PRO A 256 10.98 -0.21 15.06
N PRO A 257 11.88 0.07 14.09
CA PRO A 257 12.29 -0.90 13.07
C PRO A 257 12.84 -2.22 13.63
N SER A 258 13.44 -2.21 14.82
CA SER A 258 13.98 -3.39 15.52
C SER A 258 12.91 -4.42 15.94
N VAL A 259 11.63 -4.02 15.99
CA VAL A 259 10.52 -4.87 16.43
C VAL A 259 10.21 -5.93 15.39
N THR A 260 10.26 -7.19 15.81
CA THR A 260 9.91 -8.36 14.97
C THR A 260 8.67 -9.11 15.45
N LYS A 261 8.29 -8.92 16.73
CA LYS A 261 7.08 -9.51 17.31
C LYS A 261 6.19 -8.44 17.91
N PHE A 262 4.95 -8.39 17.46
CA PHE A 262 3.96 -7.45 17.95
C PHE A 262 2.67 -8.19 18.32
N THR A 263 2.22 -8.04 19.56
CA THR A 263 0.98 -8.63 20.05
C THR A 263 0.10 -7.56 20.67
N MET A 264 -1.16 -7.54 20.29
CA MET A 264 -2.18 -6.64 20.79
C MET A 264 -3.52 -7.36 20.78
N THR A 265 -4.02 -7.75 21.95
CA THR A 265 -5.22 -8.60 22.02
C THR A 265 -6.19 -8.16 23.09
N ASN A 266 -7.50 -8.26 22.81
CA ASN A 266 -8.58 -7.97 23.75
C ASN A 266 -8.53 -6.53 24.32
N GLY A 267 -8.08 -5.57 23.52
CA GLY A 267 -7.97 -4.16 23.93
C GLY A 267 -9.03 -3.24 23.33
N ASN A 268 -9.92 -3.68 22.44
CA ASN A 268 -10.94 -2.82 21.81
C ASN A 268 -10.34 -1.61 21.02
N TYR A 269 -9.27 -1.85 20.26
CA TYR A 269 -8.67 -0.84 19.39
C TYR A 269 -9.52 -0.65 18.13
N GLU A 270 -10.17 0.51 17.99
CA GLU A 270 -11.08 0.85 16.88
C GLU A 270 -10.54 1.96 15.96
N ASN A 271 -9.54 2.73 16.40
CA ASN A 271 -8.96 3.85 15.68
C ASN A 271 -7.68 3.48 14.89
N ILE A 272 -7.33 2.19 14.86
CA ILE A 272 -6.12 1.67 14.21
C ILE A 272 -6.53 0.83 13.00
N THR A 273 -5.77 0.98 11.90
CA THR A 273 -5.85 0.12 10.73
C THR A 273 -4.75 -0.95 10.76
N VAL A 274 -5.02 -2.12 10.16
CA VAL A 274 -4.04 -3.21 10.08
C VAL A 274 -2.78 -2.85 9.30
N ASP A 275 -2.87 -1.87 8.38
CA ASP A 275 -1.78 -1.36 7.53
C ASP A 275 -0.56 -0.90 8.34
N LEU A 276 -0.79 -0.36 9.54
CA LEU A 276 0.27 0.07 10.46
C LEU A 276 1.25 -1.05 10.79
N PHE A 277 0.78 -2.30 10.84
CA PHE A 277 1.56 -3.46 11.26
C PHE A 277 2.12 -4.23 10.07
N ILE A 278 1.31 -4.44 9.02
CA ILE A 278 1.74 -5.24 7.86
C ILE A 278 2.76 -4.50 7.00
N ASN A 279 2.77 -3.17 7.01
CA ASN A 279 3.76 -2.36 6.29
C ASN A 279 5.07 -2.19 7.06
N HIS A 280 5.16 -2.71 8.29
CA HIS A 280 6.39 -2.66 9.07
C HIS A 280 7.43 -3.64 8.49
N PRO A 281 8.67 -3.20 8.21
CA PRO A 281 9.63 -3.99 7.43
C PRO A 281 10.07 -5.31 8.10
N ASN A 282 10.09 -5.34 9.44
CA ASN A 282 10.70 -6.42 10.20
C ASN A 282 9.71 -7.26 11.04
N ILE A 283 8.41 -6.93 11.06
CA ILE A 283 7.43 -7.72 11.81
C ILE A 283 7.25 -9.08 11.13
N ASN A 284 7.61 -10.15 11.85
CA ASN A 284 7.45 -11.54 11.40
C ASN A 284 6.41 -12.30 12.25
N THR A 285 6.16 -11.85 13.48
CA THR A 285 5.08 -12.37 14.34
C THR A 285 4.09 -11.26 14.67
N LEU A 286 2.82 -11.42 14.25
CA LEU A 286 1.77 -10.41 14.46
C LEU A 286 0.50 -11.02 15.06
N ASN A 287 0.16 -10.69 16.29
CA ASN A 287 -1.09 -11.14 16.90
C ASN A 287 -1.97 -9.95 17.25
N LEU A 288 -3.04 -9.72 16.47
CA LEU A 288 -4.00 -8.65 16.65
C LEU A 288 -5.39 -9.18 17.04
N ALA A 289 -5.48 -10.40 17.57
CA ALA A 289 -6.75 -11.09 17.77
C ALA A 289 -7.68 -10.41 18.80
N ASN A 290 -8.99 -10.52 18.55
CA ASN A 290 -10.05 -10.06 19.44
C ASN A 290 -9.99 -8.55 19.74
N ASN A 291 -9.94 -7.72 18.69
CA ASN A 291 -10.05 -6.27 18.80
C ASN A 291 -11.17 -5.76 17.88
N ASN A 292 -11.14 -4.47 17.52
CA ASN A 292 -12.09 -3.84 16.61
C ASN A 292 -11.38 -3.17 15.42
N ILE A 293 -10.20 -3.69 15.05
CA ILE A 293 -9.28 -3.12 14.05
C ILE A 293 -9.89 -3.24 12.66
N ASN A 294 -9.79 -2.19 11.85
CA ASN A 294 -10.28 -2.15 10.47
C ASN A 294 -9.12 -2.09 9.44
N GLY A 295 -9.45 -1.91 8.16
CA GLY A 295 -8.49 -1.88 7.05
C GLY A 295 -8.59 -3.11 6.13
N THR A 296 -7.59 -3.28 5.27
CA THR A 296 -7.50 -4.34 4.26
C THR A 296 -6.14 -5.04 4.33
N LEU A 297 -6.04 -6.27 3.82
CA LEU A 297 -4.74 -6.97 3.74
C LEU A 297 -4.22 -6.94 2.31
N ASP A 298 -3.02 -6.40 2.11
CA ASP A 298 -2.29 -6.48 0.85
C ASP A 298 -1.22 -7.60 0.88
N ASN A 299 -0.35 -7.66 -0.13
CA ASN A 299 0.71 -8.67 -0.21
C ASN A 299 1.80 -8.53 0.88
N ASN A 300 1.83 -7.46 1.68
CA ASN A 300 2.83 -7.33 2.74
C ASN A 300 2.57 -8.31 3.90
N ILE A 301 1.32 -8.73 4.12
CA ILE A 301 1.02 -9.80 5.08
C ILE A 301 1.75 -11.12 4.74
N CYS A 302 2.07 -11.35 3.47
CA CYS A 302 2.75 -12.57 3.02
C CYS A 302 4.19 -12.70 3.57
N ARG A 303 4.78 -11.60 4.08
CA ARG A 303 6.09 -11.59 4.75
C ARG A 303 6.01 -11.95 6.23
N VAL A 304 4.82 -11.85 6.82
CA VAL A 304 4.59 -12.14 8.23
C VAL A 304 4.43 -13.65 8.40
N GLY A 305 5.45 -14.32 8.93
CA GLY A 305 5.49 -15.78 9.05
C GLY A 305 4.50 -16.36 10.04
N THR A 306 4.10 -15.60 11.07
CA THR A 306 3.06 -16.03 12.01
C THR A 306 2.12 -14.87 12.30
N PHE A 307 0.83 -15.06 12.03
CA PHE A 307 -0.18 -14.06 12.37
C PHE A 307 -1.47 -14.64 12.95
N ALA A 308 -2.11 -13.87 13.82
CA ALA A 308 -3.42 -14.13 14.39
C ALA A 308 -4.26 -12.85 14.35
N LEU A 309 -5.24 -12.78 13.44
CA LEU A 309 -6.02 -11.59 13.12
C LEU A 309 -7.53 -11.79 13.41
N GLN A 310 -7.90 -12.91 14.01
CA GLN A 310 -9.30 -13.30 14.19
C GLN A 310 -10.08 -12.34 15.09
N SER A 311 -11.39 -12.25 14.87
CA SER A 311 -12.31 -11.38 15.62
C SER A 311 -11.90 -9.90 15.55
N ASN A 312 -11.96 -9.32 14.34
CA ASN A 312 -11.72 -7.91 14.05
C ASN A 312 -12.72 -7.40 13.00
N GLN A 313 -12.51 -6.20 12.44
CA GLN A 313 -13.32 -5.58 11.39
C GLN A 313 -12.58 -5.47 10.04
N ILE A 314 -11.51 -6.26 9.84
CA ILE A 314 -10.67 -6.20 8.63
C ILE A 314 -11.45 -6.75 7.45
N GLY A 315 -11.45 -6.05 6.31
CA GLY A 315 -12.22 -6.39 5.12
C GLY A 315 -11.38 -6.55 3.86
N GLY A 316 -12.05 -6.56 2.71
CA GLY A 316 -11.42 -6.67 1.39
C GLY A 316 -11.14 -8.10 0.95
N GLU A 317 -10.34 -8.24 -0.09
CA GLU A 317 -9.90 -9.53 -0.63
C GLU A 317 -8.59 -9.97 0.04
N LEU A 318 -8.51 -11.26 0.36
CA LEU A 318 -7.27 -11.91 0.82
C LEU A 318 -6.30 -12.12 -0.34
N PRO A 319 -4.99 -11.88 -0.16
CA PRO A 319 -3.96 -12.12 -1.17
C PRO A 319 -3.73 -13.61 -1.46
N SER A 320 -3.11 -13.92 -2.61
CA SER A 320 -2.91 -15.30 -3.09
C SER A 320 -2.12 -16.18 -2.12
N CYS A 321 -1.15 -15.61 -1.41
CA CYS A 321 -0.35 -16.29 -0.40
C CYS A 321 -1.18 -16.89 0.75
N ILE A 322 -2.37 -16.33 0.99
CA ILE A 322 -3.34 -16.85 1.95
C ILE A 322 -4.35 -17.74 1.22
N THR A 323 -4.97 -17.26 0.13
CA THR A 323 -6.05 -17.99 -0.54
C THR A 323 -5.62 -19.35 -1.07
N CYS A 324 -4.36 -19.49 -1.53
CA CYS A 324 -3.78 -20.76 -1.96
C CYS A 324 -3.76 -21.85 -0.87
N HIS A 325 -3.83 -21.46 0.40
CA HIS A 325 -3.69 -22.36 1.53
C HIS A 325 -4.86 -22.32 2.53
N LEU A 326 -6.00 -21.70 2.19
CA LEU A 326 -7.15 -21.57 3.10
C LEU A 326 -7.77 -22.91 3.55
N SER A 327 -7.52 -23.99 2.82
CA SER A 327 -7.87 -25.36 3.24
C SER A 327 -7.15 -25.78 4.53
N PHE A 328 -6.07 -25.09 4.90
CA PHE A 328 -5.41 -25.29 6.18
C PHE A 328 -6.23 -24.64 7.31
N LYS A 329 -6.94 -25.49 8.07
CA LYS A 329 -7.85 -25.06 9.16
C LYS A 329 -7.22 -24.08 10.16
N SER A 330 -5.95 -24.25 10.50
CA SER A 330 -5.27 -23.35 11.44
C SER A 330 -5.13 -21.93 10.88
N LEU A 331 -4.83 -21.79 9.59
CA LEU A 331 -4.76 -20.48 8.92
C LEU A 331 -6.15 -19.84 8.78
N ASN A 332 -7.18 -20.63 8.46
CA ASN A 332 -8.54 -20.10 8.42
C ASN A 332 -8.98 -19.58 9.80
N ASN A 333 -8.66 -20.32 10.87
CA ASN A 333 -8.97 -19.90 12.24
C ASN A 333 -8.28 -18.59 12.65
N THR A 334 -7.09 -18.27 12.13
CA THR A 334 -6.40 -17.01 12.42
C THR A 334 -6.99 -15.81 11.69
N LEU A 335 -7.88 -16.02 10.72
CA LEU A 335 -8.55 -14.96 9.95
C LEU A 335 -10.05 -14.87 10.27
N ALA A 336 -10.60 -15.85 10.99
CA ALA A 336 -12.02 -15.98 11.27
C ALA A 336 -12.63 -14.72 11.94
N ARG A 337 -13.94 -14.52 11.71
CA ARG A 337 -14.70 -13.38 12.29
C ARG A 337 -14.13 -12.02 11.89
N ASN A 338 -13.80 -11.88 10.61
CA ASN A 338 -13.50 -10.62 9.92
C ASN A 338 -14.49 -10.44 8.74
N LYS A 339 -14.30 -9.40 7.91
CA LYS A 339 -15.16 -9.01 6.78
C LYS A 339 -14.55 -9.33 5.40
N PHE A 340 -13.71 -10.35 5.29
CA PHE A 340 -13.10 -10.75 4.02
C PHE A 340 -14.14 -11.27 3.01
N THR A 341 -14.06 -10.83 1.76
CA THR A 341 -15.04 -11.17 0.70
C THR A 341 -14.80 -12.54 0.07
N ASN A 342 -13.54 -12.96 -0.06
CA ASN A 342 -13.11 -14.18 -0.76
C ASN A 342 -12.74 -15.34 0.17
N ILE A 343 -12.96 -15.23 1.48
CA ILE A 343 -12.57 -16.29 2.45
C ILE A 343 -13.41 -17.57 2.32
N ASN A 344 -14.69 -17.44 1.98
CA ASN A 344 -15.62 -18.57 1.84
C ASN A 344 -15.62 -19.17 0.43
N ASN A 345 -15.21 -18.39 -0.58
CA ASN A 345 -15.13 -18.83 -1.97
C ASN A 345 -13.82 -18.32 -2.58
N PRO A 346 -12.67 -18.90 -2.19
CA PRO A 346 -11.38 -18.44 -2.67
C PRO A 346 -11.17 -18.82 -4.15
N PRO A 347 -10.45 -17.98 -4.91
CA PRO A 347 -10.07 -18.32 -6.27
C PRO A 347 -9.16 -19.56 -6.28
N PRO A 348 -9.12 -20.33 -7.40
CA PRO A 348 -8.20 -21.45 -7.54
C PRO A 348 -6.75 -20.96 -7.43
N CYS A 349 -5.89 -21.77 -6.82
CA CYS A 349 -4.48 -21.43 -6.64
C CYS A 349 -3.72 -21.61 -7.97
N THR A 350 -3.58 -20.54 -8.75
CA THR A 350 -2.84 -20.54 -10.04
C THR A 350 -1.48 -19.85 -9.97
N THR A 351 -1.17 -19.22 -8.83
CA THR A 351 0.02 -18.37 -8.62
C THR A 351 1.17 -19.09 -7.92
N LEU A 352 0.96 -20.33 -7.48
CA LEU A 352 1.97 -21.11 -6.78
C LEU A 352 3.06 -21.56 -7.75
N THR A 353 4.28 -21.11 -7.49
CA THR A 353 5.49 -21.52 -8.24
C THR A 353 6.52 -22.03 -7.27
N ALA A 354 7.29 -23.05 -7.68
CA ALA A 354 8.31 -23.65 -6.85
C ALA A 354 9.52 -24.05 -7.70
N TYR A 355 10.70 -23.70 -7.20
CA TYR A 355 12.01 -23.91 -7.80
C TYR A 355 12.98 -24.42 -6.75
N MET A 356 14.05 -25.09 -7.18
CA MET A 356 15.04 -25.64 -6.26
C MET A 356 16.45 -25.31 -6.72
N ARG A 357 17.30 -24.84 -5.81
CA ARG A 357 18.72 -24.56 -6.08
C ARG A 357 19.61 -25.09 -4.96
N VAL A 358 20.87 -25.34 -5.28
CA VAL A 358 21.87 -25.82 -4.33
C VAL A 358 22.96 -24.78 -4.18
N ASP A 359 23.22 -24.36 -2.94
CA ASP A 359 24.37 -23.55 -2.58
C ASP A 359 25.43 -24.46 -1.93
N VAL A 360 26.48 -24.75 -2.70
CA VAL A 360 27.57 -25.63 -2.28
C VAL A 360 28.44 -24.96 -1.21
N ALA A 361 28.54 -23.63 -1.21
CA ALA A 361 29.38 -22.91 -0.25
C ALA A 361 28.79 -22.96 1.16
N THR A 362 27.46 -22.81 1.27
CA THR A 362 26.76 -22.92 2.56
C THR A 362 26.27 -24.33 2.88
N ASN A 363 26.45 -25.29 1.95
CA ASN A 363 25.94 -26.66 2.02
C ASN A 363 24.42 -26.69 2.28
N ARG A 364 23.66 -25.89 1.52
CA ARG A 364 22.20 -25.77 1.65
C ARG A 364 21.50 -26.00 0.33
N THR A 365 20.35 -26.67 0.38
CA THR A 365 19.42 -26.77 -0.74
C THR A 365 18.22 -25.90 -0.42
N TYR A 366 17.88 -24.97 -1.32
CA TYR A 366 16.77 -24.03 -1.17
C TYR A 366 15.62 -24.43 -2.08
N LEU A 367 14.41 -24.42 -1.53
CA LEU A 367 13.13 -24.39 -2.25
C LEU A 367 12.67 -22.94 -2.24
N TYR A 368 12.45 -22.34 -3.40
CA TYR A 368 12.06 -20.93 -3.51
C TYR A 368 10.99 -20.72 -4.60
N GLY A 369 10.21 -19.66 -4.49
CA GLY A 369 9.12 -19.38 -5.42
C GLY A 369 8.04 -18.48 -4.81
N THR A 370 6.81 -18.66 -5.25
CA THR A 370 5.64 -17.87 -4.80
C THR A 370 4.57 -18.78 -4.20
N ASP A 371 3.89 -18.27 -3.18
CA ASP A 371 2.78 -18.95 -2.50
C ASP A 371 3.16 -20.33 -1.94
N LEU A 372 4.37 -20.45 -1.41
CA LEU A 372 4.88 -21.71 -0.83
C LEU A 372 4.27 -22.03 0.55
N GLY A 373 3.62 -21.06 1.18
CA GLY A 373 3.08 -21.18 2.54
C GLY A 373 4.05 -20.70 3.63
N PHE A 374 3.56 -20.64 4.87
CA PHE A 374 4.21 -19.90 5.96
C PHE A 374 5.10 -20.78 6.87
N SER A 375 5.03 -22.11 6.73
CA SER A 375 5.84 -23.05 7.51
C SER A 375 6.01 -24.39 6.78
N ASN A 376 6.76 -25.32 7.35
CA ASN A 376 7.03 -26.62 6.73
C ASN A 376 5.81 -27.57 6.72
N VAL A 377 4.68 -27.18 7.29
CA VAL A 377 3.45 -28.01 7.31
C VAL A 377 2.63 -27.91 6.02
N TYR A 378 2.96 -26.95 5.14
CA TYR A 378 2.20 -26.66 3.92
C TYR A 378 2.53 -27.61 2.76
N PHE A 379 3.69 -28.26 2.81
CA PHE A 379 4.12 -29.23 1.81
C PHE A 379 4.84 -30.42 2.45
N LYS A 380 4.94 -31.53 1.71
CA LYS A 380 5.76 -32.68 2.06
C LYS A 380 6.72 -32.98 0.92
N SER A 381 7.95 -33.36 1.24
CA SER A 381 8.92 -33.85 0.26
C SER A 381 9.11 -35.36 0.38
N THR A 382 9.36 -36.03 -0.75
CA THR A 382 9.93 -37.37 -0.81
C THR A 382 11.29 -37.27 -1.49
N PRO A 383 12.41 -37.63 -0.82
CA PRO A 383 12.48 -38.10 0.57
C PRO A 383 12.03 -37.05 1.59
N THR A 384 11.58 -37.50 2.75
CA THR A 384 11.21 -36.63 3.87
C THR A 384 12.42 -35.85 4.35
N LYS A 385 12.30 -34.52 4.44
CA LYS A 385 13.33 -33.62 4.97
C LYS A 385 12.72 -32.63 5.95
N ASP A 386 13.56 -32.13 6.86
CA ASP A 386 13.21 -31.06 7.80
C ASP A 386 13.49 -29.70 7.17
N TRP A 387 12.52 -29.20 6.41
CA TRP A 387 12.59 -27.89 5.76
C TRP A 387 12.47 -26.77 6.79
N LYS A 388 13.44 -25.85 6.76
CA LYS A 388 13.46 -24.64 7.59
C LYS A 388 12.96 -23.46 6.76
N VAL A 389 12.14 -22.61 7.38
CA VAL A 389 11.70 -21.36 6.75
C VAL A 389 12.91 -20.43 6.63
N ASP A 390 13.15 -19.90 5.43
CA ASP A 390 14.12 -18.82 5.17
C ASP A 390 13.37 -17.49 5.09
N ILE A 391 12.45 -17.40 4.13
CA ILE A 391 11.54 -16.26 3.96
C ILE A 391 10.12 -16.82 3.88
N PRO A 392 9.20 -16.44 4.80
CA PRO A 392 7.83 -16.92 4.77
C PRO A 392 7.19 -16.76 3.39
N ASN A 393 6.42 -17.77 2.97
CA ASN A 393 5.73 -17.83 1.69
C ASN A 393 6.63 -17.85 0.43
N GLN A 394 7.95 -17.69 0.55
CA GLN A 394 8.85 -17.50 -0.59
C GLN A 394 10.05 -18.44 -0.63
N SER A 395 10.64 -18.80 0.51
CA SER A 395 11.89 -19.57 0.56
C SER A 395 11.96 -20.48 1.78
N PHE A 396 12.40 -21.71 1.54
CA PHE A 396 12.69 -22.73 2.54
C PHE A 396 14.05 -23.36 2.23
N TYR A 397 14.73 -23.90 3.24
CA TYR A 397 16.00 -24.58 3.04
C TYR A 397 16.17 -25.83 3.89
N ILE A 398 17.01 -26.73 3.40
CA ILE A 398 17.52 -27.88 4.16
C ILE A 398 19.05 -27.82 4.17
N VAL A 399 19.65 -28.39 5.22
CA VAL A 399 21.10 -28.60 5.26
C VAL A 399 21.44 -29.87 4.49
N GLY A 400 22.36 -29.75 3.53
CA GLY A 400 22.80 -30.84 2.67
C GLY A 400 22.62 -30.55 1.18
N ALA A 401 23.73 -30.62 0.45
CA ALA A 401 23.82 -30.53 -1.01
C ALA A 401 24.13 -31.92 -1.60
N ILE A 402 23.13 -32.81 -1.63
CA ILE A 402 23.28 -34.21 -2.10
C ILE A 402 22.59 -34.37 -3.46
N PRO A 403 23.18 -35.09 -4.42
CA PRO A 403 22.51 -35.46 -5.67
C PRO A 403 21.26 -36.32 -5.41
N GLN A 404 20.06 -35.79 -5.67
CA GLN A 404 18.81 -36.49 -5.38
C GLN A 404 17.62 -35.89 -6.14
N ILE A 405 16.60 -36.72 -6.39
CA ILE A 405 15.28 -36.25 -6.86
C ILE A 405 14.37 -36.01 -5.65
N TYR A 406 13.71 -34.86 -5.64
CA TYR A 406 12.71 -34.46 -4.67
C TYR A 406 11.33 -34.39 -5.31
N ASN A 407 10.37 -35.10 -4.74
CA ASN A 407 8.95 -34.96 -5.06
C ASN A 407 8.26 -34.16 -3.96
N LEU A 408 7.85 -32.93 -4.26
CA LEU A 408 7.21 -32.02 -3.30
C LEU A 408 5.72 -31.91 -3.61
N THR A 409 4.88 -32.26 -2.64
CA THR A 409 3.42 -32.10 -2.72
C THR A 409 2.96 -31.02 -1.73
N PHE A 410 2.35 -29.96 -2.24
CA PHE A 410 1.69 -28.92 -1.46
C PHE A 410 0.28 -29.38 -1.09
N LEU A 411 0.05 -29.57 0.21
CA LEU A 411 -1.10 -30.33 0.71
C LEU A 411 -2.43 -29.59 0.54
N TYR A 412 -2.40 -28.25 0.63
CA TYR A 412 -3.60 -27.42 0.70
C TYR A 412 -3.97 -26.77 -0.63
N SER A 413 -3.01 -26.63 -1.53
CA SER A 413 -3.20 -26.18 -2.91
C SER A 413 -3.28 -27.33 -3.92
N ASN A 414 -2.99 -28.56 -3.51
CA ASN A 414 -3.00 -29.78 -4.34
C ASN A 414 -2.05 -29.74 -5.56
N HIS A 415 -0.89 -29.08 -5.42
CA HIS A 415 0.15 -29.03 -6.45
C HIS A 415 1.29 -29.99 -6.11
N THR A 416 1.91 -30.58 -7.13
CA THR A 416 3.08 -31.45 -6.97
C THR A 416 4.17 -31.07 -7.96
N PHE A 417 5.41 -30.99 -7.48
CA PHE A 417 6.59 -30.63 -8.27
C PHE A 417 7.68 -31.67 -8.09
N LEU A 418 8.38 -31.97 -9.18
CA LEU A 418 9.60 -32.77 -9.18
C LEU A 418 10.81 -31.86 -9.38
N PHE A 419 11.86 -32.12 -8.62
CA PHE A 419 13.13 -31.41 -8.71
C PHE A 419 14.29 -32.41 -8.65
N SER A 420 15.41 -32.07 -9.27
CA SER A 420 16.67 -32.78 -9.09
C SER A 420 17.75 -31.81 -8.62
N THR A 421 18.56 -32.23 -7.66
CA THR A 421 19.75 -31.51 -7.21
C THR A 421 20.99 -32.20 -7.72
N LEU A 422 22.00 -31.47 -8.19
CA LEU A 422 23.34 -31.98 -8.55
C LEU A 422 23.34 -33.27 -9.41
N MET A 423 22.31 -33.46 -10.24
CA MET A 423 22.19 -34.59 -11.18
C MET A 423 22.22 -34.04 -12.60
N PRO A 424 22.93 -34.67 -13.54
CA PRO A 424 22.94 -34.23 -14.93
C PRO A 424 21.57 -34.46 -15.57
N PRO A 425 21.15 -33.56 -16.49
CA PRO A 425 19.90 -33.72 -17.23
C PRO A 425 19.94 -35.02 -18.05
N ASN A 426 18.86 -35.79 -18.05
CA ASN A 426 18.78 -37.06 -18.77
C ASN A 426 17.73 -36.99 -19.88
N VAL A 427 18.18 -36.90 -21.13
CA VAL A 427 17.30 -36.81 -22.31
C VAL A 427 16.98 -38.20 -22.82
N THR A 428 15.69 -38.51 -22.99
CA THR A 428 15.21 -39.81 -23.48
C THR A 428 14.65 -39.73 -24.90
N LEU A 429 14.07 -38.59 -25.28
CA LEU A 429 13.48 -38.38 -26.59
C LEU A 429 13.72 -36.94 -27.04
N ILE A 430 14.04 -36.77 -28.31
CA ILE A 430 14.21 -35.46 -28.95
C ILE A 430 13.24 -35.41 -30.14
N SER A 431 12.43 -34.36 -30.21
CA SER A 431 11.59 -34.07 -31.36
C SER A 431 11.90 -32.67 -31.89
N VAL A 432 12.04 -32.56 -33.20
CA VAL A 432 12.33 -31.30 -33.89
C VAL A 432 11.13 -30.94 -34.76
N ASP A 433 10.57 -29.75 -34.57
CA ASP A 433 9.58 -29.13 -35.45
C ASP A 433 10.24 -27.97 -36.24
N SER A 434 9.48 -27.33 -37.13
CA SER A 434 9.90 -26.22 -37.99
C SER A 434 10.59 -25.05 -37.27
N LYS A 435 10.32 -24.83 -35.97
CA LYS A 435 10.85 -23.69 -35.21
C LYS A 435 11.40 -24.03 -33.83
N THR A 436 11.10 -25.22 -33.30
CA THR A 436 11.39 -25.58 -31.92
C THR A 436 11.99 -26.98 -31.83
N ILE A 437 12.87 -27.16 -30.85
CA ILE A 437 13.42 -28.45 -30.44
C ILE A 437 12.85 -28.76 -29.06
N THR A 438 12.21 -29.92 -28.94
CA THR A 438 11.68 -30.44 -27.69
C THR A 438 12.55 -31.58 -27.20
N PHE A 439 13.12 -31.43 -26.02
CA PHE A 439 13.83 -32.46 -25.29
C PHE A 439 12.91 -33.01 -24.22
N ASN A 440 12.58 -34.29 -24.30
CA ASN A 440 11.86 -35.01 -23.26
C ASN A 440 12.84 -35.90 -22.50
N GLY A 441 12.64 -36.00 -21.19
CA GLY A 441 13.61 -36.61 -20.29
C GLY A 441 13.22 -36.53 -18.83
N THR A 442 14.24 -36.49 -17.97
CA THR A 442 14.13 -36.30 -16.53
C THR A 442 15.30 -35.45 -16.02
N CYS A 443 15.18 -34.93 -14.80
CA CYS A 443 16.21 -34.11 -14.16
C CYS A 443 16.47 -32.78 -14.89
N PHE A 444 15.42 -32.23 -15.51
CA PHE A 444 15.43 -30.86 -15.99
C PHE A 444 14.99 -29.88 -14.87
N SER A 445 14.99 -28.58 -15.13
CA SER A 445 14.61 -27.55 -14.14
C SER A 445 13.26 -26.92 -14.48
N ASN A 446 12.43 -26.71 -13.45
CA ASN A 446 11.21 -25.91 -13.59
C ASN A 446 11.54 -24.41 -13.74
N ASN A 447 12.77 -23.99 -13.42
CA ASN A 447 13.23 -22.63 -13.63
C ASN A 447 13.94 -22.49 -14.99
N LYS A 448 13.23 -21.99 -16.01
CA LYS A 448 13.80 -21.82 -17.35
C LYS A 448 15.06 -20.93 -17.39
N THR A 449 15.24 -20.01 -16.44
CA THR A 449 16.42 -19.12 -16.43
C THR A 449 17.71 -19.84 -16.03
N GLU A 450 17.61 -21.03 -15.43
CA GLU A 450 18.76 -21.87 -15.07
C GLU A 450 19.13 -22.85 -16.19
N VAL A 451 18.33 -22.91 -17.27
CA VAL A 451 18.51 -23.85 -18.38
C VAL A 451 19.15 -23.12 -19.55
N SER A 452 20.28 -23.64 -20.01
CA SER A 452 20.91 -23.22 -21.26
C SER A 452 21.08 -24.41 -22.18
N VAL A 453 20.65 -24.26 -23.43
CA VAL A 453 20.78 -25.30 -24.47
C VAL A 453 21.60 -24.72 -25.61
N VAL A 454 22.70 -25.39 -25.96
CA VAL A 454 23.57 -25.01 -27.07
C VAL A 454 23.60 -26.15 -28.07
N VAL A 455 23.16 -25.90 -29.30
CA VAL A 455 23.15 -26.87 -30.39
C VAL A 455 24.30 -26.57 -31.34
N GLY A 456 25.35 -27.39 -31.32
CA GLY A 456 26.64 -27.11 -31.94
C GLY A 456 27.25 -25.83 -31.39
N ASP A 457 27.27 -24.77 -32.21
CA ASP A 457 27.75 -23.43 -31.84
C ASP A 457 26.61 -22.40 -31.70
N VAL A 458 25.35 -22.86 -31.67
CA VAL A 458 24.16 -22.00 -31.70
C VAL A 458 23.39 -22.10 -30.38
N ASP A 459 23.14 -20.96 -29.76
CA ASP A 459 22.29 -20.87 -28.57
C ASP A 459 20.83 -21.13 -28.93
N CYS A 460 20.22 -22.12 -28.29
CA CYS A 460 18.80 -22.42 -28.40
C CYS A 460 18.05 -21.73 -27.26
N VAL A 461 17.19 -20.77 -27.60
CA VAL A 461 16.46 -19.93 -26.65
C VAL A 461 15.38 -20.76 -25.97
N VAL A 462 15.51 -21.00 -24.66
CA VAL A 462 14.56 -21.83 -23.90
C VAL A 462 13.23 -21.10 -23.71
N GLU A 463 12.17 -21.64 -24.29
CA GLU A 463 10.81 -21.11 -24.23
C GLU A 463 10.03 -21.68 -23.05
N TYR A 464 10.22 -22.96 -22.77
CA TYR A 464 9.57 -23.72 -21.71
C TYR A 464 10.53 -24.73 -21.09
N SER A 465 10.41 -24.95 -19.79
CA SER A 465 11.13 -26.01 -19.09
C SER A 465 10.36 -26.45 -17.85
N ASP A 466 10.22 -27.76 -17.65
CA ASP A 466 9.82 -28.40 -16.40
C ASP A 466 10.80 -29.52 -16.03
N PHE A 467 10.46 -30.43 -15.12
CA PHE A 467 11.31 -31.57 -14.75
C PHE A 467 11.54 -32.59 -15.89
N ASN A 468 10.61 -32.67 -16.84
CA ASN A 468 10.50 -33.71 -17.86
C ASN A 468 10.65 -33.21 -19.29
N SER A 469 10.44 -31.92 -19.57
CA SER A 469 10.49 -31.37 -20.91
C SER A 469 11.20 -30.01 -20.94
N ILE A 470 12.01 -29.81 -21.98
CA ILE A 470 12.58 -28.51 -22.37
C ILE A 470 12.13 -28.24 -23.79
N ILE A 471 11.60 -27.06 -24.05
CA ILE A 471 11.31 -26.57 -25.41
C ILE A 471 12.18 -25.34 -25.63
N CYS A 472 12.97 -25.36 -26.69
CA CYS A 472 13.78 -24.21 -27.09
C CYS A 472 13.68 -23.94 -28.59
N SER A 473 13.91 -22.70 -28.99
CA SER A 473 13.89 -22.26 -30.40
C SER A 473 15.26 -21.75 -30.85
N ILE A 474 15.57 -22.00 -32.13
CA ILE A 474 16.78 -21.48 -32.78
C ILE A 474 16.34 -20.41 -33.78
N PRO A 475 17.02 -19.25 -33.86
CA PRO A 475 16.72 -18.25 -34.87
C PRO A 475 16.78 -18.84 -36.28
N SER A 476 15.77 -18.56 -37.11
CA SER A 476 15.63 -19.14 -38.46
C SER A 476 16.84 -18.89 -39.37
N SER A 477 17.58 -17.80 -39.17
CA SER A 477 18.82 -17.47 -39.88
C SER A 477 20.00 -18.42 -39.57
N GLN A 478 19.94 -19.14 -38.45
CA GLN A 478 20.98 -20.05 -37.98
C GLN A 478 20.60 -21.53 -38.16
N TRP A 479 19.36 -21.80 -38.61
CA TRP A 479 18.88 -23.15 -38.87
C TRP A 479 19.62 -23.77 -40.07
N LYS A 480 20.23 -24.94 -39.88
CA LYS A 480 20.95 -25.68 -40.92
C LYS A 480 20.44 -27.11 -40.97
N ASN A 481 20.33 -27.69 -42.16
CA ASN A 481 20.11 -29.13 -42.31
C ASN A 481 21.38 -29.86 -41.89
N VAL A 482 21.39 -30.38 -40.67
CA VAL A 482 22.54 -31.08 -40.07
C VAL A 482 22.04 -32.32 -39.35
N THR A 483 22.64 -33.46 -39.67
CA THR A 483 22.46 -34.72 -38.94
C THR A 483 23.51 -34.84 -37.83
N ASP A 484 23.13 -35.39 -36.69
CA ASP A 484 24.02 -35.66 -35.55
C ASP A 484 24.79 -34.45 -34.98
N MET A 485 24.10 -33.32 -34.80
CA MET A 485 24.70 -32.11 -34.24
C MET A 485 24.85 -32.23 -32.71
N PRO A 486 26.07 -32.09 -32.15
CA PRO A 486 26.28 -32.21 -30.71
C PRO A 486 25.58 -31.06 -29.98
N THR A 487 24.71 -31.39 -29.04
CA THR A 487 23.87 -30.45 -28.30
C THR A 487 24.14 -30.59 -26.82
N THR A 488 24.58 -29.50 -26.18
CA THR A 488 24.85 -29.46 -24.75
C THR A 488 23.68 -28.80 -24.02
N ILE A 489 23.09 -29.52 -23.08
CA ILE A 489 22.09 -29.01 -22.15
C ILE A 489 22.77 -28.82 -20.81
N ASN A 490 22.77 -27.60 -20.28
CA ASN A 490 23.33 -27.27 -18.98
C ASN A 490 22.25 -26.68 -18.07
N ILE A 491 22.16 -27.21 -16.86
CA ILE A 491 21.19 -26.84 -15.83
C ILE A 491 21.92 -26.68 -14.51
N GLY A 492 22.01 -25.45 -14.00
CA GLY A 492 22.62 -25.18 -12.69
C GLY A 492 24.07 -25.68 -12.53
N GLY A 493 24.84 -25.75 -13.63
CA GLY A 493 26.22 -26.23 -13.65
C GLY A 493 26.39 -27.72 -13.95
N MET A 494 25.30 -28.49 -14.05
CA MET A 494 25.32 -29.88 -14.50
C MET A 494 24.98 -29.95 -15.99
N ASN A 495 25.73 -30.73 -16.77
CA ASN A 495 25.53 -30.81 -18.22
C ASN A 495 25.38 -32.24 -18.74
N THR A 496 24.73 -32.35 -19.89
CA THR A 496 24.64 -33.56 -20.73
C THR A 496 24.79 -33.16 -22.18
N THR A 497 25.42 -34.01 -22.98
CA THR A 497 25.52 -33.83 -24.43
C THR A 497 24.73 -34.91 -25.14
N VAL A 498 23.87 -34.52 -26.09
CA VAL A 498 23.09 -35.40 -26.97
C VAL A 498 23.24 -34.98 -28.42
N ASN A 499 22.93 -35.87 -29.36
CA ASN A 499 22.97 -35.53 -30.78
C ASN A 499 21.56 -35.18 -31.28
N VAL A 500 21.43 -34.03 -31.94
CA VAL A 500 20.17 -33.56 -32.53
C VAL A 500 20.29 -33.60 -34.05
N THR A 501 19.28 -34.16 -34.72
CA THR A 501 19.17 -34.09 -36.19
C THR A 501 18.13 -33.04 -36.56
N MET A 502 18.56 -31.99 -37.26
CA MET A 502 17.70 -30.92 -37.76
C MET A 502 17.34 -31.19 -39.23
N VAL A 503 16.05 -31.28 -39.53
CA VAL A 503 15.52 -31.35 -40.89
C VAL A 503 14.58 -30.17 -41.07
N ARG A 504 14.90 -29.26 -42.00
CA ARG A 504 14.05 -28.11 -42.35
C ARG A 504 12.72 -28.59 -42.95
N PRO A 505 11.56 -28.28 -42.35
CA PRO A 505 10.28 -28.51 -42.99
C PRO A 505 10.07 -27.53 -44.16
N GLU A 506 9.29 -27.93 -45.16
CA GLU A 506 8.94 -27.05 -46.28
C GLU A 506 8.22 -25.77 -45.77
N PRO A 507 8.53 -24.59 -46.35
CA PRO A 507 8.03 -23.31 -45.85
C PRO A 507 6.50 -23.18 -46.02
N ARG A 508 5.82 -22.71 -44.95
CA ARG A 508 4.35 -22.59 -44.85
C ARG A 508 3.81 -21.16 -45.08
N CYS A 509 4.39 -20.39 -45.98
CA CYS A 509 3.97 -19.02 -46.27
C CYS A 509 3.15 -19.00 -47.57
N ASN A 510 1.92 -18.48 -47.50
CA ASN A 510 1.03 -18.31 -48.66
C ASN A 510 0.83 -16.82 -48.95
N CYS A 511 1.53 -16.29 -49.95
CA CYS A 511 1.52 -14.87 -50.30
C CYS A 511 0.47 -14.48 -51.35
N GLN A 512 -0.49 -15.37 -51.63
CA GLN A 512 -1.65 -15.14 -52.51
C GLN A 512 -1.33 -14.46 -53.86
N ASP A 513 -0.18 -14.78 -54.49
CA ASP A 513 0.36 -14.14 -55.70
C ASP A 513 0.61 -12.62 -55.61
N ARG A 514 0.58 -12.05 -54.40
CA ARG A 514 0.70 -10.62 -54.09
C ARG A 514 2.00 -10.26 -53.36
N GLY A 515 2.90 -11.23 -53.28
CA GLY A 515 4.22 -11.09 -52.68
C GLY A 515 5.04 -12.36 -52.85
N GLU A 516 6.29 -12.30 -52.41
CA GLU A 516 7.24 -13.41 -52.43
C GLU A 516 7.52 -13.87 -51.01
N CYS A 517 7.52 -15.17 -50.75
CA CYS A 517 7.89 -15.64 -49.42
C CYS A 517 9.39 -15.50 -49.18
N ASP A 518 9.75 -14.76 -48.15
CA ASP A 518 11.13 -14.73 -47.65
C ASP A 518 11.40 -16.04 -46.89
N LEU A 519 12.29 -16.85 -47.47
CA LEU A 519 12.62 -18.18 -46.99
C LEU A 519 13.41 -18.20 -45.67
N VAL A 520 13.91 -17.06 -45.21
CA VAL A 520 14.64 -16.92 -43.95
C VAL A 520 13.71 -16.49 -42.81
N THR A 521 12.76 -15.60 -43.10
CA THR A 521 11.81 -15.08 -42.10
C THR A 521 10.47 -15.81 -42.08
N GLU A 522 10.18 -16.64 -43.10
CA GLU A 522 8.89 -17.27 -43.35
C GLU A 522 7.71 -16.28 -43.44
N GLN A 523 8.00 -15.05 -43.84
CA GLN A 523 7.03 -13.97 -44.03
C GLN A 523 6.95 -13.57 -45.50
N CYS A 524 5.79 -13.08 -45.92
CA CYS A 524 5.62 -12.57 -47.27
C CYS A 524 6.24 -11.18 -47.44
N LYS A 525 7.14 -11.04 -48.42
CA LYS A 525 7.56 -9.77 -48.99
C LYS A 525 6.53 -9.32 -50.02
N CYS A 526 5.65 -8.42 -49.59
CA CYS A 526 4.54 -7.96 -50.41
C CYS A 526 4.98 -7.03 -51.54
N TYR A 527 4.27 -7.09 -52.67
CA TYR A 527 4.39 -6.12 -53.75
C TYR A 527 3.84 -4.74 -53.32
N PHE A 528 4.17 -3.68 -54.06
CA PHE A 528 4.03 -2.27 -53.66
C PHE A 528 2.65 -1.87 -53.08
N ASP A 529 1.56 -2.50 -53.53
CA ASP A 529 0.18 -2.19 -53.11
C ASP A 529 -0.34 -3.04 -51.93
N TYR A 530 0.50 -3.88 -51.33
CA TYR A 530 0.08 -4.89 -50.35
C TYR A 530 0.92 -4.83 -49.06
N GLN A 531 0.33 -5.21 -47.93
CA GLN A 531 1.04 -5.29 -46.64
C GLN A 531 0.45 -6.37 -45.73
N GLY A 532 1.19 -6.72 -44.67
CA GLY A 532 0.79 -7.73 -43.70
C GLY A 532 1.17 -9.17 -44.09
N PRO A 533 0.91 -10.15 -43.20
CA PRO A 533 1.46 -11.50 -43.29
C PRO A 533 1.00 -12.30 -44.53
N GLU A 534 -0.13 -11.93 -45.14
CA GLU A 534 -0.67 -12.56 -46.35
C GLU A 534 -0.75 -11.58 -47.55
N CYS A 535 -0.11 -10.41 -47.47
CA CYS A 535 -0.16 -9.37 -48.51
C CYS A 535 -1.58 -8.90 -48.84
N TYR A 536 -2.25 -8.35 -47.84
CA TYR A 536 -3.55 -7.69 -47.98
C TYR A 536 -3.42 -6.35 -48.72
N PRO A 537 -4.38 -5.94 -49.57
CA PRO A 537 -4.34 -4.65 -50.25
C PRO A 537 -4.32 -3.50 -49.24
N GLN A 538 -3.50 -2.48 -49.49
CA GLN A 538 -3.49 -1.27 -48.68
C GLN A 538 -4.76 -0.45 -48.92
N HIS A 539 -5.52 -0.17 -47.86
CA HIS A 539 -6.73 0.64 -47.89
C HIS A 539 -6.87 1.39 -46.57
N TYR A 540 -6.59 2.69 -46.56
CA TYR A 540 -6.68 3.51 -45.36
C TYR A 540 -6.77 5.00 -45.69
N VAL A 541 -7.34 5.76 -44.76
CA VAL A 541 -7.39 7.22 -44.80
C VAL A 541 -6.38 7.77 -43.81
N THR A 542 -5.56 8.74 -44.26
CA THR A 542 -4.57 9.44 -43.43
C THR A 542 -5.05 10.79 -42.96
N SER A 543 -5.77 11.53 -43.80
CA SER A 543 -6.30 12.85 -43.45
C SER A 543 -7.57 13.16 -44.24
N VAL A 544 -8.42 14.00 -43.66
CA VAL A 544 -9.66 14.45 -44.29
C VAL A 544 -9.74 15.96 -44.18
N LYS A 545 -9.97 16.62 -45.31
CA LYS A 545 -10.34 18.03 -45.36
C LYS A 545 -11.86 18.11 -45.48
N GLU A 546 -12.48 18.55 -44.40
CA GLU A 546 -13.93 18.66 -44.25
C GLU A 546 -14.54 19.75 -45.14
N SER A 547 -15.84 19.61 -45.41
CA SER A 547 -16.66 20.67 -46.00
C SER A 547 -17.23 21.57 -44.90
N THR A 548 -17.91 22.65 -45.30
CA THR A 548 -18.63 23.52 -44.35
C THR A 548 -19.97 22.91 -43.95
N VAL A 549 -20.63 23.46 -42.92
CA VAL A 549 -22.01 23.06 -42.56
C VAL A 549 -23.03 23.15 -43.72
N ASN A 550 -22.73 23.91 -44.77
CA ASN A 550 -23.54 23.98 -45.99
C ASN A 550 -23.26 22.83 -46.98
N GLY A 551 -22.41 21.86 -46.63
CA GLY A 551 -21.93 20.81 -47.52
C GLY A 551 -20.86 21.29 -48.48
N GLY A 552 -20.63 20.51 -49.55
CA GLY A 552 -19.66 20.78 -50.60
C GLY A 552 -18.50 19.80 -50.62
N ASP A 553 -17.38 20.23 -51.21
CA ASP A 553 -16.22 19.39 -51.50
C ASP A 553 -15.57 18.86 -50.21
N VAL A 554 -15.31 17.56 -50.22
CA VAL A 554 -14.56 16.82 -49.20
C VAL A 554 -13.36 16.17 -49.86
N PHE A 555 -12.17 16.40 -49.31
CA PHE A 555 -10.95 15.73 -49.78
C PHE A 555 -10.52 14.70 -48.75
N ILE A 556 -10.46 13.44 -49.17
CA ILE A 556 -10.02 12.31 -48.35
C ILE A 556 -8.67 11.86 -48.91
N TYR A 557 -7.63 11.92 -48.09
CA TYR A 557 -6.28 11.50 -48.48
C TYR A 557 -5.95 10.17 -47.81
N GLY A 558 -5.21 9.31 -48.49
CA GLY A 558 -4.92 7.98 -47.99
C GLY A 558 -4.10 7.13 -48.95
N ASN A 559 -4.17 5.82 -48.79
CA ASN A 559 -3.83 4.87 -49.83
C ASN A 559 -5.08 4.08 -50.18
N PHE A 560 -5.48 4.19 -51.44
CA PHE A 560 -6.70 3.60 -52.00
C PHE A 560 -6.38 2.56 -53.08
N SER A 561 -5.10 2.19 -53.28
CA SER A 561 -4.59 1.34 -54.36
C SER A 561 -4.89 1.87 -55.77
N TYR A 562 -4.32 1.27 -56.83
CA TYR A 562 -4.64 1.67 -58.22
C TYR A 562 -5.93 1.02 -58.77
N TYR A 563 -6.51 0.08 -58.04
CA TYR A 563 -7.70 -0.65 -58.46
C TYR A 563 -8.89 -0.22 -57.60
N HIS A 564 -10.02 0.10 -58.22
CA HIS A 564 -11.20 0.64 -57.54
C HIS A 564 -12.47 -0.09 -57.97
N ASN A 565 -12.82 -1.18 -57.28
CA ASN A 565 -14.07 -1.91 -57.51
C ASN A 565 -15.14 -1.47 -56.51
N ASN A 566 -16.28 -1.00 -57.03
CA ASN A 566 -17.44 -0.49 -56.28
C ASN A 566 -17.07 0.50 -55.16
N PRO A 567 -16.37 1.62 -55.46
CA PRO A 567 -16.01 2.59 -54.45
C PRO A 567 -17.26 3.32 -53.91
N ASN A 568 -17.35 3.46 -52.60
CA ASN A 568 -18.43 4.18 -51.91
C ASN A 568 -17.88 4.89 -50.67
N VAL A 569 -18.32 6.14 -50.43
CA VAL A 569 -17.95 6.94 -49.26
C VAL A 569 -19.21 7.36 -48.52
N LEU A 570 -19.26 7.09 -47.21
CA LEU A 570 -20.35 7.50 -46.32
C LEU A 570 -19.82 8.41 -45.22
N ILE A 571 -20.51 9.52 -44.97
CA ILE A 571 -20.34 10.39 -43.81
C ILE A 571 -21.55 10.17 -42.90
N GLY A 572 -21.34 9.46 -41.79
CA GLY A 572 -22.42 8.87 -41.00
C GLY A 572 -23.25 7.92 -41.87
N ASN A 573 -24.54 8.24 -42.02
CA ASN A 573 -25.45 7.49 -42.90
C ASN A 573 -25.65 8.15 -44.28
N SER A 574 -25.01 9.30 -44.53
CA SER A 574 -25.19 10.07 -45.76
C SER A 574 -24.10 9.74 -46.78
N GLU A 575 -24.49 9.52 -48.02
CA GLU A 575 -23.55 9.27 -49.12
C GLU A 575 -22.78 10.55 -49.51
N CYS A 576 -21.46 10.44 -49.64
CA CYS A 576 -20.61 11.47 -50.23
C CYS A 576 -20.35 11.11 -51.69
N ILE A 577 -20.97 11.84 -52.61
CA ILE A 577 -20.95 11.50 -54.04
C ILE A 577 -19.54 11.70 -54.59
N ILE A 578 -18.88 10.62 -55.01
CA ILE A 578 -17.50 10.64 -55.51
C ILE A 578 -17.44 11.39 -56.85
N ASP A 579 -16.67 12.47 -56.90
CA ASP A 579 -16.37 13.23 -58.12
C ASP A 579 -15.07 12.74 -58.76
N GLU A 580 -14.00 12.56 -57.96
CA GLU A 580 -12.71 12.05 -58.42
C GLU A 580 -12.14 11.01 -57.44
N LEU A 581 -11.53 9.95 -57.97
CA LEU A 581 -10.87 8.90 -57.19
C LEU A 581 -9.56 8.50 -57.86
N ASN A 582 -8.48 8.47 -57.08
CA ASN A 582 -7.20 7.90 -57.46
C ASN A 582 -6.57 7.16 -56.28
N SER A 583 -5.35 6.62 -56.47
CA SER A 583 -4.67 5.80 -55.47
C SER A 583 -4.31 6.52 -54.17
N THR A 584 -4.40 7.85 -54.10
CA THR A 584 -4.03 8.63 -52.91
C THR A 584 -5.09 9.61 -52.43
N THR A 585 -6.10 9.92 -53.26
CA THR A 585 -7.08 10.96 -52.98
C THR A 585 -8.47 10.56 -53.47
N ILE A 586 -9.49 10.84 -52.66
CA ILE A 586 -10.90 10.83 -53.03
C ILE A 586 -11.42 12.25 -52.88
N LEU A 587 -11.99 12.81 -53.94
CA LEU A 587 -12.79 14.02 -53.91
C LEU A 587 -14.26 13.61 -54.00
N CYS A 588 -15.06 13.99 -53.01
CA CYS A 588 -16.50 13.72 -53.02
C CYS A 588 -17.30 14.93 -52.52
N LYS A 589 -18.59 14.98 -52.85
CA LYS A 589 -19.50 16.03 -52.43
C LYS A 589 -20.40 15.57 -51.29
N SER A 590 -20.24 16.24 -50.15
CA SER A 590 -21.09 16.08 -48.98
C SER A 590 -22.37 16.91 -49.08
N GLN A 591 -23.46 16.36 -48.55
CA GLN A 591 -24.68 17.13 -48.28
C GLN A 591 -24.48 18.08 -47.08
N PRO A 592 -25.29 19.14 -46.95
CA PRO A 592 -25.30 19.97 -45.75
C PRO A 592 -25.49 19.15 -44.47
N GLY A 593 -24.78 19.50 -43.40
CA GLY A 593 -24.79 18.75 -42.15
C GLY A 593 -24.11 19.48 -41.01
N THR A 594 -24.26 18.94 -39.80
CA THR A 594 -23.66 19.48 -38.57
C THR A 594 -23.15 18.34 -37.70
N GLY A 595 -22.24 18.64 -36.77
CA GLY A 595 -21.73 17.66 -35.81
C GLY A 595 -20.56 16.83 -36.32
N ILE A 596 -20.24 15.78 -35.56
CA ILE A 596 -19.13 14.86 -35.78
C ILE A 596 -19.71 13.50 -36.20
N TRP A 597 -19.12 12.88 -37.22
CA TRP A 597 -19.61 11.66 -37.84
C TRP A 597 -18.47 10.68 -38.14
N ASP A 598 -18.85 9.41 -38.23
CA ASP A 598 -18.00 8.37 -38.79
C ASP A 598 -17.77 8.62 -40.28
N LEU A 599 -16.58 8.29 -40.78
CA LEU A 599 -16.27 8.25 -42.19
C LEU A 599 -16.03 6.80 -42.60
N VAL A 600 -16.80 6.31 -43.56
CA VAL A 600 -16.65 4.96 -44.10
C VAL A 600 -16.21 5.05 -45.56
N VAL A 601 -15.11 4.39 -45.89
CA VAL A 601 -14.64 4.25 -47.28
C VAL A 601 -14.62 2.78 -47.65
N ASN A 602 -15.44 2.42 -48.62
CA ASN A 602 -15.58 1.07 -49.15
C ASN A 602 -15.01 1.00 -50.56
N GLN A 603 -14.23 -0.04 -50.86
CA GLN A 603 -13.85 -0.45 -52.21
C GLN A 603 -13.15 -1.81 -52.15
N ASN A 604 -13.10 -2.56 -53.24
CA ASN A 604 -12.33 -3.81 -53.33
C ASN A 604 -12.69 -4.85 -52.24
N ASN A 605 -13.95 -4.86 -51.78
CA ASN A 605 -14.42 -5.64 -50.62
C ASN A 605 -13.71 -5.31 -49.29
N LEU A 606 -13.03 -4.17 -49.21
CA LEU A 606 -12.44 -3.62 -48.00
C LEU A 606 -13.28 -2.45 -47.52
N THR A 607 -13.44 -2.38 -46.21
CA THR A 607 -14.16 -1.31 -45.51
C THR A 607 -13.23 -0.69 -44.49
N TRP A 608 -12.83 0.55 -44.76
CA TRP A 608 -12.15 1.38 -43.78
C TRP A 608 -13.19 2.23 -43.04
N VAL A 609 -13.12 2.24 -41.71
CA VAL A 609 -14.02 3.00 -40.84
C VAL A 609 -13.16 3.87 -39.94
N GLY A 610 -13.34 5.18 -40.05
CA GLY A 610 -12.84 6.14 -39.10
C GLY A 610 -13.98 6.58 -38.19
N SER A 611 -13.94 6.18 -36.93
CA SER A 611 -14.98 6.57 -35.97
C SER A 611 -14.83 8.03 -35.52
N ASN A 612 -15.87 8.83 -35.69
CA ASN A 612 -15.93 10.25 -35.33
C ASN A 612 -14.81 11.11 -35.95
N VAL A 613 -14.28 10.73 -37.12
CA VAL A 613 -13.13 11.42 -37.76
C VAL A 613 -13.54 12.54 -38.72
N TYR A 614 -14.84 12.75 -38.95
CA TYR A 614 -15.35 13.80 -39.83
C TYR A 614 -16.18 14.81 -39.04
N GLN A 615 -15.82 16.09 -39.09
CA GLN A 615 -16.60 17.17 -38.49
C GLN A 615 -16.89 18.23 -39.54
N PHE A 616 -18.17 18.58 -39.74
CA PHE A 616 -18.50 19.70 -40.62
C PHE A 616 -17.92 20.99 -40.06
N LYS A 617 -17.18 21.74 -40.89
CA LYS A 617 -16.56 23.00 -40.46
C LYS A 617 -17.64 24.05 -40.20
N PRO A 618 -17.82 24.49 -38.93
CA PRO A 618 -18.81 25.51 -38.62
C PRO A 618 -18.38 26.86 -39.21
N LEU A 619 -19.37 27.68 -39.59
CA LEU A 619 -19.11 29.05 -40.05
C LEU A 619 -18.79 30.01 -38.89
N THR A 620 -19.14 29.61 -37.66
CA THR A 620 -18.89 30.34 -36.41
C THR A 620 -18.50 29.34 -35.31
N GLN A 621 -17.46 29.63 -34.54
CA GLN A 621 -17.02 28.81 -33.41
C GLN A 621 -17.70 29.24 -32.11
N GLN A 622 -17.92 28.27 -31.20
CA GLN A 622 -18.43 28.53 -29.85
C GLN A 622 -17.26 28.54 -28.86
N CYS A 623 -17.28 29.47 -27.91
CA CYS A 623 -16.24 29.53 -26.89
C CYS A 623 -16.57 28.65 -25.67
N PRO A 624 -15.54 28.10 -24.99
CA PRO A 624 -15.70 27.34 -23.76
C PRO A 624 -16.53 28.08 -22.70
N GLN A 625 -17.58 27.42 -22.18
CA GLN A 625 -18.49 27.95 -21.13
C GLN A 625 -19.00 29.38 -21.39
N ASN A 626 -19.09 29.80 -22.66
CA ASN A 626 -19.43 31.17 -23.03
C ASN A 626 -18.58 32.22 -22.26
N CYS A 627 -17.29 31.92 -22.09
CA CYS A 627 -16.32 32.76 -21.37
C CYS A 627 -16.72 33.08 -19.93
N ASN A 628 -17.51 32.20 -19.29
CA ASN A 628 -18.08 32.36 -17.94
C ASN A 628 -18.72 33.74 -17.69
N GLN A 629 -19.19 34.42 -18.75
CA GLN A 629 -19.70 35.80 -18.70
C GLN A 629 -18.66 36.85 -18.25
N HIS A 630 -17.38 36.48 -18.19
CA HIS A 630 -16.25 37.33 -17.79
C HIS A 630 -15.32 37.67 -18.96
N GLY A 631 -15.79 37.49 -20.19
CA GLY A 631 -15.08 37.85 -21.41
C GLY A 631 -15.98 37.87 -22.63
N GLU A 632 -15.42 38.27 -23.76
CA GLU A 632 -16.08 38.26 -25.07
C GLU A 632 -15.58 37.09 -25.91
N CYS A 633 -16.50 36.37 -26.55
CA CYS A 633 -16.16 35.25 -27.42
C CYS A 633 -15.84 35.74 -28.84
N ASP A 634 -14.62 35.50 -29.33
CA ASP A 634 -14.32 35.64 -30.74
C ASP A 634 -14.94 34.46 -31.51
N GLN A 635 -16.06 34.74 -32.20
CA GLN A 635 -16.83 33.72 -32.93
C GLN A 635 -16.11 33.20 -34.19
N ILE A 636 -14.99 33.79 -34.60
CA ILE A 636 -14.16 33.29 -35.71
C ILE A 636 -13.16 32.26 -35.20
N THR A 637 -12.52 32.54 -34.05
CA THR A 637 -11.45 31.71 -33.50
C THR A 637 -11.90 30.75 -32.39
N GLY A 638 -13.07 30.98 -31.79
CA GLY A 638 -13.56 30.24 -30.63
C GLY A 638 -12.84 30.60 -29.32
N ILE A 639 -12.10 31.71 -29.28
CA ILE A 639 -11.26 32.13 -28.15
C ILE A 639 -11.99 33.15 -27.28
N CYS A 640 -11.91 32.96 -25.96
CA CYS A 640 -12.38 33.93 -24.98
C CYS A 640 -11.37 35.07 -24.78
N ILE A 641 -11.81 36.29 -25.01
CA ILE A 641 -11.09 37.52 -24.68
C ILE A 641 -11.57 37.96 -23.29
N CYS A 642 -10.79 37.65 -22.26
CA CYS A 642 -11.19 37.92 -20.88
C CYS A 642 -11.17 39.41 -20.53
N ASN A 643 -12.17 39.84 -19.77
CA ASN A 643 -12.24 41.19 -19.20
C ASN A 643 -11.13 41.39 -18.15
N ASP A 644 -10.78 42.65 -17.88
CA ASP A 644 -9.80 43.02 -16.88
C ASP A 644 -10.09 42.33 -15.53
N GLY A 645 -9.08 41.66 -14.96
CA GLY A 645 -9.23 40.90 -13.73
C GLY A 645 -9.64 39.43 -13.90
N TRP A 646 -9.77 38.94 -15.14
CA TRP A 646 -10.04 37.53 -15.45
C TRP A 646 -9.02 36.96 -16.44
N THR A 647 -8.78 35.66 -16.37
CA THR A 647 -7.83 34.94 -17.20
C THR A 647 -8.21 33.46 -17.32
N GLY A 648 -7.43 32.69 -18.07
CA GLY A 648 -7.71 31.30 -18.39
C GLY A 648 -8.54 31.12 -19.66
N LEU A 649 -8.69 29.86 -20.07
CA LEU A 649 -9.28 29.47 -21.35
C LEU A 649 -10.74 29.93 -21.52
N ASP A 650 -11.48 29.94 -20.41
CA ASP A 650 -12.90 30.26 -20.34
C ASP A 650 -13.17 31.48 -19.42
N CYS A 651 -12.15 32.25 -19.08
CA CYS A 651 -12.23 33.40 -18.16
C CYS A 651 -12.77 33.09 -16.76
N ASN A 652 -12.63 31.84 -16.29
CA ASN A 652 -13.05 31.45 -14.94
C ASN A 652 -12.00 31.75 -13.85
N ALA A 653 -10.73 31.96 -14.23
CA ALA A 653 -9.68 32.23 -13.25
C ALA A 653 -9.58 33.75 -12.99
N GLY A 654 -9.59 34.15 -11.72
CA GLY A 654 -9.38 35.54 -11.33
C GLY A 654 -7.92 35.97 -11.55
N SER A 655 -7.70 37.00 -12.36
CA SER A 655 -6.44 37.73 -12.42
C SER A 655 -6.40 38.73 -11.26
N PHE A 656 -5.62 38.45 -10.21
CA PHE A 656 -5.47 39.34 -9.07
C PHE A 656 -4.70 40.62 -9.46
N VAL A 657 -5.36 41.58 -10.10
CA VAL A 657 -4.76 42.85 -10.56
C VAL A 657 -4.68 43.90 -9.43
N ASN A 658 -5.27 43.66 -8.25
CA ASN A 658 -5.32 44.66 -7.16
C ASN A 658 -4.33 44.42 -6.00
N SER A 659 -3.12 43.90 -6.27
CA SER A 659 -2.07 43.85 -5.25
C SER A 659 -0.82 44.57 -5.74
N GLU A 660 -0.66 45.82 -5.31
CA GLU A 660 0.50 46.70 -5.58
C GLU A 660 1.83 46.20 -4.96
N THR A 661 1.96 44.90 -4.67
CA THR A 661 3.16 44.29 -4.09
C THR A 661 3.71 43.20 -5.01
N PRO A 662 4.91 43.40 -5.60
CA PRO A 662 5.64 42.33 -6.28
C PRO A 662 5.95 41.21 -5.26
N GLY A 663 5.31 40.04 -5.40
CA GLY A 663 5.55 38.88 -4.53
C GLY A 663 4.32 38.11 -4.02
N SER A 664 3.09 38.48 -4.40
CA SER A 664 1.86 37.83 -3.92
C SER A 664 1.44 36.55 -4.66
N ARG A 665 1.96 36.30 -5.88
CA ARG A 665 1.71 35.08 -6.65
C ARG A 665 2.87 34.09 -6.48
N PRO A 666 2.64 32.88 -5.98
CA PRO A 666 3.66 31.84 -6.02
C PRO A 666 3.97 31.48 -7.48
N PRO A 667 5.25 31.55 -7.90
CA PRO A 667 5.62 31.19 -9.26
C PRO A 667 5.38 29.70 -9.49
N SER A 668 4.91 29.34 -10.68
CA SER A 668 4.92 27.95 -11.11
C SER A 668 6.35 27.58 -11.52
N VAL A 669 6.89 26.52 -10.92
CA VAL A 669 8.21 25.99 -11.27
C VAL A 669 8.01 24.72 -12.08
N ILE A 670 8.50 24.73 -13.31
CA ILE A 670 8.44 23.59 -14.21
C ILE A 670 9.72 22.79 -14.05
N THR A 671 9.57 21.49 -13.83
CA THR A 671 10.67 20.53 -13.82
C THR A 671 10.37 19.43 -14.82
N ILE A 672 11.32 19.17 -15.72
CA ILE A 672 11.20 18.10 -16.70
C ILE A 672 12.17 16.99 -16.26
N GLY A 673 11.62 15.85 -15.86
CA GLY A 673 12.37 14.67 -15.42
C GLY A 673 13.13 14.02 -16.57
N VAL A 674 14.22 13.34 -16.25
CA VAL A 674 15.03 12.58 -17.23
C VAL A 674 14.27 11.40 -17.83
N ASP A 675 13.19 10.98 -17.17
CA ASP A 675 12.25 9.95 -17.57
C ASP A 675 11.15 10.46 -18.53
N GLY A 676 11.18 11.75 -18.90
CA GLY A 676 10.16 12.37 -19.74
C GLY A 676 8.92 12.82 -18.98
N THR A 677 8.95 12.87 -17.64
CA THR A 677 7.84 13.39 -16.83
C THR A 677 7.88 14.92 -16.80
N GLY A 678 6.79 15.58 -17.19
CA GLY A 678 6.63 17.02 -17.05
C GLY A 678 5.92 17.36 -15.75
N THR A 679 6.59 18.01 -14.81
CA THR A 679 6.01 18.38 -13.51
C THR A 679 5.86 19.89 -13.40
N ILE A 680 4.66 20.35 -13.01
CA ILE A 680 4.37 21.75 -12.69
C ILE A 680 4.16 21.86 -11.19
N ASN A 681 5.07 22.57 -10.51
CA ASN A 681 5.02 22.81 -9.07
C ASN A 681 4.49 24.22 -8.79
N ASN A 682 3.58 24.37 -7.84
CA ASN A 682 3.12 25.65 -7.32
C ASN A 682 2.85 25.54 -5.80
N GLU A 683 3.72 26.15 -4.99
CA GLU A 683 3.77 25.99 -3.52
C GLU A 683 3.83 24.51 -3.10
N GLN A 684 2.88 24.02 -2.29
CA GLN A 684 2.79 22.63 -1.86
C GLN A 684 2.18 21.68 -2.91
N THR A 685 1.74 22.18 -4.06
CA THR A 685 0.97 21.40 -5.05
C THR A 685 1.86 21.05 -6.23
N LYS A 686 1.79 19.79 -6.67
CA LYS A 686 2.45 19.31 -7.89
C LYS A 686 1.44 18.70 -8.86
N PHE A 687 1.64 18.94 -10.15
CA PHE A 687 0.93 18.26 -11.23
C PHE A 687 1.92 17.57 -12.15
N ASP A 688 1.83 16.25 -12.28
CA ASP A 688 2.69 15.45 -13.14
C ASP A 688 1.94 15.10 -14.43
N ILE A 689 2.60 15.26 -15.59
CA ILE A 689 2.08 14.92 -16.93
C ILE A 689 3.03 13.89 -17.57
N LEU A 690 2.48 12.73 -17.93
CA LEU A 690 3.24 11.59 -18.45
C LEU A 690 2.63 11.04 -19.74
N ILE A 691 3.47 10.72 -20.71
CA ILE A 691 3.07 9.91 -21.88
C ILE A 691 3.31 8.44 -21.53
N THR A 692 2.25 7.64 -21.47
CA THR A 692 2.28 6.34 -20.79
C THR A 692 2.21 5.15 -21.71
N ALA A 693 1.48 5.25 -22.82
CA ALA A 693 1.34 4.13 -23.75
C ALA A 693 1.02 4.59 -25.18
N LEU A 694 1.42 3.77 -26.16
CA LEU A 694 0.93 3.81 -27.52
C LEU A 694 0.26 2.47 -27.83
N ILE A 695 -0.99 2.50 -28.29
CA ILE A 695 -1.82 1.30 -28.45
C ILE A 695 -2.38 1.25 -29.85
N GLU A 696 -2.31 0.10 -30.50
CA GLU A 696 -2.99 -0.14 -31.77
C GLU A 696 -4.33 -0.83 -31.55
N TYR A 697 -5.34 -0.30 -32.24
CA TYR A 697 -6.70 -0.81 -32.24
C TYR A 697 -7.12 -1.25 -33.64
N THR A 698 -7.93 -2.30 -33.70
CA THR A 698 -8.66 -2.64 -34.93
C THR A 698 -9.72 -1.59 -35.25
N ASN A 699 -10.21 -1.57 -36.48
CA ASN A 699 -11.36 -0.75 -36.89
C ASN A 699 -12.68 -1.06 -36.12
N LYS A 700 -12.70 -2.08 -35.27
CA LYS A 700 -13.81 -2.43 -34.38
C LYS A 700 -13.56 -2.02 -32.92
N GLY A 701 -12.42 -1.39 -32.62
CA GLY A 701 -12.04 -0.98 -31.27
C GLY A 701 -11.42 -2.07 -30.40
N GLU A 702 -10.97 -3.19 -31.00
CA GLU A 702 -10.26 -4.26 -30.27
C GLU A 702 -8.77 -3.96 -30.20
N VAL A 703 -8.13 -4.25 -29.06
CA VAL A 703 -6.68 -4.01 -28.88
C VAL A 703 -5.88 -5.04 -29.67
N VAL A 704 -4.94 -4.57 -30.49
CA VAL A 704 -4.01 -5.41 -31.26
C VAL A 704 -2.67 -5.50 -30.54
N GLN A 705 -2.12 -4.36 -30.15
CA GLN A 705 -0.79 -4.27 -29.55
C GLN A 705 -0.71 -3.09 -28.58
N VAL A 706 0.01 -3.27 -27.47
CA VAL A 706 0.23 -2.25 -26.44
C VAL A 706 1.73 -2.05 -26.25
N TYR A 707 2.20 -0.81 -26.46
CA TYR A 707 3.55 -0.39 -26.11
C TYR A 707 3.52 0.48 -24.87
N ASP A 708 4.09 -0.04 -23.77
CA ASP A 708 4.32 0.73 -22.55
C ASP A 708 5.52 1.68 -22.74
N LEU A 709 5.26 2.97 -22.53
CA LEU A 709 6.21 4.07 -22.71
C LEU A 709 6.77 4.61 -21.38
N LYS A 710 6.23 4.18 -20.23
CA LYS A 710 6.68 4.70 -18.92
C LYS A 710 8.16 4.41 -18.67
N SER A 711 8.90 5.43 -18.25
CA SER A 711 10.32 5.35 -17.86
C SER A 711 11.29 4.80 -18.92
N LYS A 712 10.89 4.82 -20.21
CA LYS A 712 11.71 4.31 -21.33
C LYS A 712 12.19 5.42 -22.29
N TRP A 713 11.98 6.68 -21.92
CA TRP A 713 12.40 7.83 -22.71
C TRP A 713 13.90 8.08 -22.59
N SER A 714 14.54 8.42 -23.71
CA SER A 714 15.93 8.86 -23.75
C SER A 714 16.01 10.36 -24.02
N LEU A 715 16.64 11.12 -23.11
CA LEU A 715 16.89 12.54 -23.32
C LEU A 715 17.91 12.70 -24.46
N ASN A 716 17.52 13.38 -25.54
CA ASN A 716 18.35 13.56 -26.72
C ASN A 716 19.04 14.93 -26.73
N SER A 717 18.29 15.99 -26.46
CA SER A 717 18.83 17.35 -26.46
C SER A 717 18.09 18.28 -25.50
N THR A 718 18.84 19.20 -24.91
CA THR A 718 18.32 20.29 -24.07
C THR A 718 18.76 21.63 -24.68
N SER A 719 17.81 22.54 -24.90
CA SER A 719 18.07 23.97 -25.16
C SER A 719 17.58 24.79 -23.96
N ASN A 720 17.85 26.11 -23.93
CA ASN A 720 17.55 26.99 -22.79
C ASN A 720 16.12 26.83 -22.19
N ASN A 721 15.12 26.40 -22.98
CA ASN A 721 13.73 26.18 -22.54
C ASN A 721 13.06 24.91 -23.11
N THR A 722 13.78 24.05 -23.85
CA THR A 722 13.16 22.87 -24.52
C THR A 722 13.94 21.60 -24.24
N ASN A 723 13.22 20.53 -23.88
CA ASN A 723 13.79 19.18 -23.75
C ASN A 723 13.18 18.26 -24.82
N VAL A 724 14.02 17.53 -25.54
CA VAL A 724 13.60 16.58 -26.56
C VAL A 724 13.93 15.17 -26.10
N PHE A 725 12.90 14.35 -26.00
CA PHE A 725 12.97 12.94 -25.65
C PHE A 725 12.71 12.08 -26.88
N LYS A 726 13.43 10.96 -27.01
CA LYS A 726 13.16 9.96 -28.03
C LYS A 726 12.95 8.59 -27.40
N GLN A 727 12.05 7.83 -28.00
CA GLN A 727 11.84 6.43 -27.68
C GLN A 727 11.66 5.64 -28.97
N LYS A 728 12.48 4.60 -29.16
CA LYS A 728 12.33 3.63 -30.24
C LYS A 728 11.54 2.45 -29.72
N LEU A 729 10.48 2.04 -30.42
CA LEU A 729 9.70 0.86 -29.99
C LEU A 729 10.48 -0.42 -30.32
N GLU A 730 10.51 -1.35 -29.36
CA GLU A 730 11.24 -2.62 -29.47
C GLU A 730 10.85 -3.40 -30.74
N ASN A 731 11.85 -3.93 -31.45
CA ASN A 731 11.67 -4.71 -32.68
C ASN A 731 10.96 -3.97 -33.84
N THR A 732 10.93 -2.63 -33.82
CA THR A 732 10.37 -1.83 -34.90
C THR A 732 11.33 -0.72 -35.35
N ASN A 733 10.99 -0.07 -36.47
CA ASN A 733 11.61 1.19 -36.90
C ASN A 733 10.85 2.43 -36.41
N CYS A 734 9.82 2.26 -35.57
CA CYS A 734 9.03 3.35 -35.05
C CYS A 734 9.82 4.16 -34.02
N VAL A 735 9.84 5.48 -34.20
CA VAL A 735 10.47 6.42 -33.27
C VAL A 735 9.44 7.46 -32.84
N LEU A 736 9.22 7.53 -31.54
CA LEU A 736 8.46 8.60 -30.90
C LEU A 736 9.45 9.69 -30.49
N THR A 737 9.16 10.93 -30.88
CA THR A 737 9.92 12.11 -30.45
C THR A 737 8.97 13.05 -29.70
N THR A 738 9.25 13.28 -28.42
CA THR A 738 8.49 14.19 -27.56
C THR A 738 9.31 15.43 -27.28
N THR A 739 8.77 16.61 -27.55
CA THR A 739 9.38 17.90 -27.23
C THR A 739 8.58 18.58 -26.13
N MET A 740 9.21 18.88 -25.01
CA MET A 740 8.62 19.61 -23.90
C MET A 740 9.25 21.00 -23.83
N GLU A 741 8.44 22.05 -24.01
CA GLU A 741 8.87 23.44 -23.93
C GLU A 741 8.29 24.13 -22.69
N GLU A 742 9.16 24.76 -21.91
CA GLU A 742 8.78 25.65 -20.81
C GLU A 742 8.45 27.05 -21.34
N ILE A 743 7.24 27.53 -21.06
CA ILE A 743 6.80 28.86 -21.48
C ILE A 743 7.18 29.88 -20.41
N LYS A 744 8.23 30.68 -20.65
CA LYS A 744 8.75 31.69 -19.70
C LYS A 744 8.03 33.05 -19.78
N GLN A 745 7.41 33.35 -20.91
CA GLN A 745 6.66 34.58 -21.15
C GLN A 745 5.41 34.25 -21.96
N ASP A 746 4.32 34.98 -21.73
CA ASP A 746 3.08 34.84 -22.49
C ASP A 746 3.38 34.94 -23.98
N LYS A 747 2.89 33.96 -24.75
CA LYS A 747 3.09 33.91 -26.20
C LYS A 747 1.87 33.32 -26.90
N VAL A 748 1.56 33.84 -28.07
CA VAL A 748 0.56 33.23 -28.95
C VAL A 748 1.31 32.42 -30.00
N LEU A 749 1.06 31.11 -30.04
CA LEU A 749 1.56 30.24 -31.08
C LEU A 749 0.48 29.96 -32.10
N THR A 750 0.89 29.67 -33.34
CA THR A 750 -0.02 29.12 -34.33
C THR A 750 0.34 27.66 -34.56
N PHE A 751 -0.62 26.77 -34.34
CA PHE A 751 -0.50 25.35 -34.68
C PHE A 751 -1.65 25.01 -35.62
N ILE A 752 -1.33 24.54 -36.83
CA ILE A 752 -2.31 24.15 -37.87
C ILE A 752 -3.43 25.20 -38.04
N ASN A 753 -3.07 26.43 -38.43
CA ASN A 753 -3.99 27.56 -38.63
C ASN A 753 -4.85 27.95 -37.40
N GLN A 754 -4.60 27.38 -36.22
CA GLN A 754 -5.26 27.72 -34.97
C GLN A 754 -4.30 28.49 -34.07
N GLN A 755 -4.75 29.63 -33.55
CA GLN A 755 -3.98 30.42 -32.60
C GLN A 755 -4.20 29.89 -31.18
N VAL A 756 -3.12 29.58 -30.48
CA VAL A 756 -3.11 29.07 -29.12
C VAL A 756 -2.33 30.05 -28.24
N ALA A 757 -3.04 30.75 -27.35
CA ALA A 757 -2.41 31.59 -26.33
C ALA A 757 -1.84 30.71 -25.21
N LEU A 758 -0.55 30.84 -24.92
CA LEU A 758 0.16 30.13 -23.86
C LEU A 758 0.64 31.14 -22.83
N LEU A 759 0.35 30.88 -21.55
CA LEU A 759 0.71 31.74 -20.44
C LEU A 759 2.09 31.35 -19.86
N ALA A 760 2.81 32.30 -19.29
CA ALA A 760 4.04 32.05 -18.56
C ALA A 760 3.81 31.06 -17.40
N GLY A 761 4.69 30.07 -17.28
CA GLY A 761 4.55 28.95 -16.33
C GLY A 761 3.73 27.76 -16.87
N SER A 762 3.52 27.68 -18.18
CA SER A 762 2.90 26.54 -18.88
C SER A 762 3.94 25.59 -19.49
N ILE A 763 3.57 24.33 -19.70
CA ILE A 763 4.36 23.34 -20.46
C ILE A 763 3.64 23.06 -21.78
N LYS A 764 4.34 23.22 -22.90
CA LYS A 764 3.88 22.77 -24.21
C LYS A 764 4.50 21.41 -24.52
N ILE A 765 3.70 20.43 -24.96
CA ILE A 765 4.17 19.08 -25.26
C ILE A 765 3.83 18.77 -26.73
N SER A 766 4.86 18.58 -27.55
CA SER A 766 4.69 18.13 -28.93
C SER A 766 5.14 16.68 -29.07
N VAL A 767 4.33 15.81 -29.66
CA VAL A 767 4.64 14.39 -29.86
C VAL A 767 4.58 14.09 -31.36
N ASP A 768 5.69 13.57 -31.89
CA ASP A 768 5.82 13.11 -33.26
C ASP A 768 6.04 11.59 -33.28
N VAL A 769 5.08 10.86 -33.87
CA VAL A 769 5.13 9.41 -34.04
C VAL A 769 5.52 9.13 -35.49
N GLN A 770 6.71 8.57 -35.72
CA GLN A 770 7.21 8.28 -37.06
C GLN A 770 7.40 6.78 -37.29
N GLY A 771 6.87 6.27 -38.42
CA GLY A 771 7.15 4.92 -38.90
C GLY A 771 6.52 3.79 -38.09
N TYR A 772 5.32 4.01 -37.54
CA TYR A 772 4.59 2.97 -36.79
C TYR A 772 4.21 1.79 -37.71
N PRO A 773 4.56 0.53 -37.37
CA PRO A 773 4.29 -0.63 -38.21
C PRO A 773 2.92 -1.25 -37.88
N TYR A 774 1.85 -0.68 -38.45
CA TYR A 774 0.50 -1.21 -38.26
C TYR A 774 0.40 -2.69 -38.68
N ALA A 775 -0.24 -3.51 -37.85
CA ALA A 775 -0.50 -4.91 -38.15
C ALA A 775 -1.47 -5.07 -39.34
N SER A 776 -2.36 -4.09 -39.53
CA SER A 776 -3.29 -4.00 -40.65
C SER A 776 -3.44 -2.55 -41.10
N SER A 777 -3.66 -2.33 -42.40
CA SER A 777 -3.99 -1.01 -42.96
C SER A 777 -5.26 -0.42 -42.36
N LEU A 778 -6.16 -1.25 -41.85
CA LEU A 778 -7.45 -0.81 -41.31
C LEU A 778 -7.36 -0.34 -39.84
N ASN A 779 -6.21 -0.50 -39.19
CA ASN A 779 -6.03 -0.19 -37.79
C ASN A 779 -5.71 1.30 -37.57
N TYR A 780 -5.88 1.75 -36.33
CA TYR A 780 -5.50 3.08 -35.87
C TYR A 780 -4.73 2.99 -34.55
N ILE A 781 -4.02 4.05 -34.17
CA ILE A 781 -3.26 4.10 -32.92
C ILE A 781 -3.83 5.15 -31.96
N GLN A 782 -3.71 4.88 -30.65
CA GLN A 782 -4.09 5.79 -29.59
C GLN A 782 -2.89 6.07 -28.69
N LEU A 783 -2.59 7.35 -28.49
CA LEU A 783 -1.58 7.82 -27.54
C LEU A 783 -2.22 8.13 -26.19
N ARG A 784 -1.69 7.60 -25.09
CA ARG A 784 -2.22 7.86 -23.73
C ARG A 784 -1.37 8.86 -22.97
N ILE A 785 -2.04 9.87 -22.42
CA ILE A 785 -1.44 10.88 -21.55
C ILE A 785 -2.12 10.78 -20.17
N GLU A 786 -1.31 10.64 -19.13
CA GLU A 786 -1.74 10.59 -17.74
C GLU A 786 -1.39 11.91 -17.04
N SER A 787 -2.32 12.48 -16.29
CA SER A 787 -2.12 13.66 -15.45
C SER A 787 -2.44 13.34 -14.00
N ILE A 788 -1.58 13.72 -13.06
CA ILE A 788 -1.67 13.35 -11.64
C ILE A 788 -1.49 14.59 -10.74
N ALA A 789 -2.38 14.78 -9.77
CA ALA A 789 -2.28 15.84 -8.76
C ALA A 789 -1.74 15.32 -7.43
N GLY A 790 -0.61 15.87 -6.99
CA GLY A 790 0.07 15.50 -5.75
C GLY A 790 0.35 16.68 -4.82
N THR A 791 0.96 16.39 -3.68
CA THR A 791 1.57 17.36 -2.77
C THR A 791 3.08 17.16 -2.72
N LEU A 792 3.84 18.21 -2.45
CA LEU A 792 5.29 18.13 -2.24
C LEU A 792 5.60 17.82 -0.76
N ASP A 793 6.32 16.73 -0.50
CA ASP A 793 6.64 16.25 0.85
C ASP A 793 7.58 17.18 1.63
N ASN A 794 8.28 18.10 0.94
CA ASN A 794 9.30 19.00 1.49
C ASN A 794 9.00 20.48 1.23
N SER A 795 7.74 20.91 1.14
CA SER A 795 7.46 22.35 1.02
C SER A 795 7.88 23.05 2.31
N GLN A 796 8.97 23.82 2.28
CA GLN A 796 9.55 24.44 3.48
C GLN A 796 8.61 25.39 4.22
N GLU A 797 7.48 25.79 3.63
CA GLU A 797 6.35 26.37 4.36
C GLU A 797 5.04 26.24 3.54
N PRO A 798 4.16 25.27 3.81
CA PRO A 798 2.88 25.13 3.12
C PRO A 798 1.96 26.31 3.42
N ASN A 799 1.20 26.78 2.42
CA ASN A 799 0.18 27.80 2.61
C ASN A 799 -1.05 27.15 3.31
N PRO A 800 -1.34 27.49 4.58
CA PRO A 800 -2.35 26.78 5.38
C PRO A 800 -3.80 27.14 4.98
N CYS A 801 -3.99 28.12 4.11
CA CYS A 801 -5.32 28.60 3.73
C CYS A 801 -5.98 27.83 2.59
N ASN A 802 -5.19 27.09 1.80
CA ASN A 802 -5.67 26.45 0.58
C ASN A 802 -5.43 24.93 0.71
N ASN A 803 -6.41 24.22 1.29
CA ASN A 803 -6.37 22.77 1.54
C ASN A 803 -7.49 22.04 0.78
N ASP A 804 -7.91 22.56 -0.37
CA ASP A 804 -8.98 21.98 -1.15
C ASP A 804 -8.59 20.60 -1.69
N THR A 805 -9.54 19.67 -1.61
CA THR A 805 -9.40 18.33 -2.18
C THR A 805 -9.28 18.40 -3.71
N THR A 806 -8.69 17.36 -4.30
CA THR A 806 -8.59 17.30 -5.75
C THR A 806 -9.97 17.21 -6.38
N THR A 807 -10.26 18.05 -7.37
CA THR A 807 -11.44 17.93 -8.23
C THR A 807 -11.00 17.92 -9.68
N ILE A 808 -11.65 17.08 -10.49
CA ILE A 808 -11.34 16.96 -11.92
C ILE A 808 -12.63 17.18 -12.71
N GLN A 809 -12.65 18.22 -13.52
CA GLN A 809 -13.72 18.57 -14.43
C GLN A 809 -13.27 18.36 -15.88
N THR A 810 -14.18 17.88 -16.70
CA THR A 810 -13.99 17.64 -18.14
C THR A 810 -15.13 18.34 -18.86
N ASN A 811 -14.88 18.93 -20.02
CA ASN A 811 -15.92 19.63 -20.78
C ASN A 811 -16.91 18.70 -21.50
N SER A 812 -16.82 17.38 -21.30
CA SER A 812 -17.77 16.41 -21.86
C SER A 812 -19.14 16.54 -21.17
N PRO A 813 -20.23 16.92 -21.89
CA PRO A 813 -21.57 16.93 -21.35
C PRO A 813 -22.04 15.48 -21.13
N VAL A 814 -22.78 15.27 -20.04
CA VAL A 814 -23.46 14.00 -19.68
C VAL A 814 -24.60 13.64 -20.64
N ASN A 815 -24.66 14.26 -21.83
CA ASN A 815 -25.62 13.95 -22.88
C ASN A 815 -24.85 13.43 -24.11
N ASN A 816 -25.19 12.22 -24.53
CA ASN A 816 -24.52 11.31 -25.48
C ASN A 816 -24.18 11.82 -26.89
N ASP A 817 -24.18 13.13 -27.18
CA ASP A 817 -24.06 13.65 -28.54
C ASP A 817 -22.75 14.41 -28.85
N GLN A 818 -21.82 14.59 -27.89
CA GLN A 818 -20.49 15.14 -28.17
C GLN A 818 -19.37 14.41 -27.41
N ILE A 819 -18.60 13.60 -28.15
CA ILE A 819 -17.61 12.62 -27.67
C ILE A 819 -16.21 13.25 -27.48
N GLN A 820 -16.04 14.57 -27.67
CA GLN A 820 -14.73 15.21 -27.76
C GLN A 820 -14.37 15.99 -26.48
N LEU A 821 -13.23 15.66 -25.88
CA LEU A 821 -12.62 16.41 -24.77
C LEU A 821 -11.64 17.43 -25.36
N ASP A 822 -12.00 18.72 -25.34
CA ASP A 822 -11.13 19.81 -25.81
C ASP A 822 -10.19 20.29 -24.69
N TYR A 823 -10.65 20.21 -23.44
CA TYR A 823 -9.84 20.55 -22.28
C TYR A 823 -10.27 19.79 -21.02
N MET A 824 -9.32 19.64 -20.10
CA MET A 824 -9.52 19.14 -18.75
C MET A 824 -9.09 20.18 -17.73
N VAL A 825 -9.78 20.21 -16.59
CA VAL A 825 -9.48 21.10 -15.47
C VAL A 825 -9.29 20.26 -14.22
N MET A 826 -8.12 20.34 -13.61
CA MET A 826 -7.78 19.63 -12.39
C MET A 826 -7.45 20.65 -11.29
N LYS A 827 -8.28 20.72 -10.25
CA LYS A 827 -8.08 21.62 -9.12
C LYS A 827 -7.52 20.89 -7.91
N LYS A 828 -6.56 21.47 -7.20
CA LYS A 828 -6.03 20.99 -5.92
C LYS A 828 -5.44 22.16 -5.14
N ASN A 829 -5.74 22.31 -3.85
CA ASN A 829 -5.24 23.41 -3.01
C ASN A 829 -5.46 24.81 -3.63
N SER A 830 -6.65 25.06 -4.18
CA SER A 830 -7.00 26.28 -4.93
C SER A 830 -6.06 26.63 -6.10
N LYS A 831 -5.37 25.63 -6.66
CA LYS A 831 -4.62 25.71 -7.93
C LYS A 831 -5.37 24.95 -9.00
N VAL A 832 -5.40 25.49 -10.21
CA VAL A 832 -6.16 24.95 -11.33
C VAL A 832 -5.19 24.61 -12.47
N MET A 833 -5.00 23.33 -12.75
CA MET A 833 -4.29 22.87 -13.94
C MET A 833 -5.26 22.68 -15.09
N TYR A 834 -5.00 23.35 -16.21
CA TYR A 834 -5.68 23.20 -17.49
C TYR A 834 -4.82 22.35 -18.42
N GLY A 835 -5.36 21.24 -18.90
CA GLY A 835 -4.81 20.50 -20.04
C GLY A 835 -5.69 20.76 -21.26
N ARG A 836 -5.11 21.24 -22.36
CA ARG A 836 -5.80 21.48 -23.64
C ARG A 836 -5.36 20.46 -24.66
N PHE A 837 -6.34 19.87 -25.34
CA PHE A 837 -6.12 18.92 -26.41
C PHE A 837 -6.62 19.54 -27.70
N ILE A 838 -5.68 19.99 -28.54
CA ILE A 838 -6.01 20.52 -29.86
C ILE A 838 -6.63 19.37 -30.66
N ASN A 839 -7.86 19.56 -31.15
CA ASN A 839 -8.58 18.57 -31.95
C ASN A 839 -8.06 18.44 -33.39
N ARG A 840 -6.78 18.71 -33.62
CA ARG A 840 -6.11 18.65 -34.92
C ARG A 840 -4.79 17.91 -34.79
N VAL A 841 -4.49 17.11 -35.80
CA VAL A 841 -3.24 16.38 -35.96
C VAL A 841 -2.68 16.68 -37.36
N LEU A 842 -1.36 16.78 -37.45
CA LEU A 842 -0.68 16.81 -38.74
C LEU A 842 -0.30 15.38 -39.11
N SER A 843 -1.12 14.76 -39.96
CA SER A 843 -0.96 13.40 -40.46
C SER A 843 -0.34 13.44 -41.86
N ASP A 844 0.87 12.92 -42.01
CA ASP A 844 1.65 12.92 -43.25
C ASP A 844 1.77 14.32 -43.89
N GLY A 845 1.88 15.35 -43.04
CA GLY A 845 1.99 16.76 -43.46
C GLY A 845 0.66 17.44 -43.80
N ARG A 846 -0.48 16.79 -43.57
CA ARG A 846 -1.83 17.32 -43.80
C ARG A 846 -2.63 17.39 -42.50
N GLU A 847 -3.42 18.45 -42.36
CA GLU A 847 -4.35 18.61 -41.24
C GLU A 847 -5.45 17.54 -41.29
N SER A 848 -5.78 16.98 -40.13
CA SER A 848 -6.93 16.11 -39.93
C SER A 848 -7.51 16.28 -38.53
N LEU A 849 -8.77 15.89 -38.34
CA LEU A 849 -9.41 15.84 -37.03
C LEU A 849 -8.72 14.83 -36.11
N LEU A 850 -8.47 15.23 -34.86
CA LEU A 850 -8.01 14.37 -33.76
C LEU A 850 -9.16 14.16 -32.77
N THR A 851 -9.49 12.92 -32.44
CA THR A 851 -10.50 12.62 -31.41
C THR A 851 -9.85 12.23 -30.09
N THR A 852 -10.52 12.55 -28.99
CA THR A 852 -10.02 12.32 -27.63
C THR A 852 -11.02 11.53 -26.81
N THR A 853 -10.52 10.70 -25.89
CA THR A 853 -11.35 9.86 -25.02
C THR A 853 -10.83 9.86 -23.60
N VAL A 854 -11.71 9.84 -22.60
CA VAL A 854 -11.32 9.64 -21.20
C VAL A 854 -11.22 8.13 -20.96
N ILE A 855 -10.00 7.64 -20.71
CA ILE A 855 -9.71 6.21 -20.51
C ILE A 855 -10.00 5.80 -19.07
N SER A 856 -9.53 6.59 -18.12
CA SER A 856 -9.77 6.38 -16.69
C SER A 856 -9.70 7.69 -15.93
N LYS A 857 -10.36 7.73 -14.77
CA LYS A 857 -10.42 8.89 -13.87
C LYS A 857 -10.49 8.39 -12.43
N ASP A 858 -9.51 8.78 -11.63
CA ASP A 858 -9.44 8.50 -10.20
C ASP A 858 -9.60 9.81 -9.40
N SER A 859 -9.48 9.73 -8.08
CA SER A 859 -9.59 10.91 -7.20
C SER A 859 -8.48 11.95 -7.45
N ASN A 860 -7.30 11.52 -7.88
CA ASN A 860 -6.12 12.37 -8.07
C ASN A 860 -5.51 12.31 -9.48
N SER A 861 -6.05 11.51 -10.40
CA SER A 861 -5.46 11.33 -11.74
C SER A 861 -6.52 11.16 -12.82
N ILE A 862 -6.13 11.44 -14.06
CA ILE A 862 -6.93 11.21 -15.26
C ILE A 862 -6.04 10.75 -16.41
N VAL A 863 -6.52 9.77 -17.18
CA VAL A 863 -5.85 9.29 -18.39
C VAL A 863 -6.71 9.65 -19.60
N VAL A 864 -6.13 10.42 -20.52
CA VAL A 864 -6.75 10.83 -21.79
C VAL A 864 -6.07 10.09 -22.95
N GLY A 865 -6.89 9.46 -23.78
CA GLY A 865 -6.47 8.83 -25.03
C GLY A 865 -6.66 9.79 -26.21
N LEU A 866 -5.64 9.95 -27.05
CA LEU A 866 -5.68 10.69 -28.30
C LEU A 866 -5.71 9.69 -29.45
N ASN A 867 -6.83 9.57 -30.16
CA ASN A 867 -6.97 8.64 -31.29
C ASN A 867 -6.41 9.30 -32.55
N LEU A 868 -5.37 8.71 -33.10
CA LEU A 868 -4.67 9.20 -34.27
C LEU A 868 -5.18 8.47 -35.52
N PRO A 869 -5.31 9.17 -36.65
CA PRO A 869 -5.55 8.51 -37.93
C PRO A 869 -4.38 7.61 -38.30
N HIS A 870 -4.58 6.72 -39.27
CA HIS A 870 -3.48 5.96 -39.83
C HIS A 870 -2.49 6.93 -40.50
N CYS A 871 -1.23 6.95 -40.06
CA CYS A 871 -0.23 7.91 -40.52
C CYS A 871 1.16 7.28 -40.55
N LYS A 872 2.01 7.75 -41.47
CA LYS A 872 3.45 7.46 -41.46
C LYS A 872 4.19 8.41 -40.53
N SER A 873 3.72 9.66 -40.44
CA SER A 873 4.12 10.65 -39.43
C SER A 873 2.88 11.33 -38.86
N CYS A 874 2.72 11.27 -37.54
CA CYS A 874 1.68 11.96 -36.80
C CYS A 874 2.32 12.96 -35.83
N LEU A 875 2.13 14.25 -36.08
CA LEU A 875 2.54 15.31 -35.16
C LEU A 875 1.32 15.88 -34.42
N ILE A 876 1.39 15.86 -33.10
CA ILE A 876 0.37 16.33 -32.16
C ILE A 876 1.00 17.33 -31.20
N ASP A 877 0.26 18.32 -30.72
CA ASP A 877 0.79 19.41 -29.90
C ASP A 877 -0.13 19.78 -28.71
N PRO A 878 -0.42 18.85 -27.78
CA PRO A 878 -1.15 19.19 -26.56
C PRO A 878 -0.39 20.18 -25.66
N ASP A 879 -1.13 20.98 -24.89
CA ASP A 879 -0.52 21.96 -23.97
C ASP A 879 -1.18 21.95 -22.57
N PHE A 880 -0.37 22.28 -21.55
CA PHE A 880 -0.78 22.24 -20.15
C PHE A 880 -0.34 23.51 -19.41
N SER A 881 -1.24 24.13 -18.65
CA SER A 881 -0.99 25.38 -17.91
C SER A 881 -1.56 25.32 -16.50
N VAL A 882 -0.92 25.96 -15.52
CA VAL A 882 -1.43 26.04 -14.14
C VAL A 882 -1.75 27.49 -13.78
N LEU A 883 -3.00 27.74 -13.41
CA LEU A 883 -3.54 29.01 -12.96
C LEU A 883 -3.94 28.93 -11.49
N LEU A 884 -4.12 30.10 -10.88
CA LEU A 884 -4.69 30.19 -9.53
C LEU A 884 -6.21 30.23 -9.65
N ASP A 885 -6.89 29.54 -8.72
CA ASP A 885 -8.34 29.64 -8.59
C ASP A 885 -8.72 31.04 -8.07
N SER A 886 -9.93 31.52 -8.38
CA SER A 886 -10.46 32.79 -7.85
C SER A 886 -10.55 32.80 -6.32
N ASP A 887 -10.68 31.63 -5.69
CA ASP A 887 -10.75 31.48 -4.24
C ASP A 887 -9.37 31.41 -3.55
N PHE A 888 -8.28 31.49 -4.31
CA PHE A 888 -6.92 31.42 -3.79
C PHE A 888 -6.62 32.54 -2.78
N LYS A 889 -6.12 32.16 -1.60
CA LYS A 889 -5.68 33.09 -0.55
C LYS A 889 -4.16 33.11 -0.42
N SER A 890 -3.56 34.30 -0.47
CA SER A 890 -2.11 34.46 -0.27
C SER A 890 -1.74 34.34 1.22
N LYS A 891 -0.48 33.99 1.53
CA LYS A 891 0.01 33.87 2.92
C LYS A 891 -0.21 35.15 3.75
N SER A 892 -0.11 36.34 3.15
CA SER A 892 -0.36 37.61 3.85
C SER A 892 -1.84 37.83 4.19
N GLN A 893 -2.76 37.31 3.37
CA GLN A 893 -4.20 37.29 3.68
C GLN A 893 -4.52 36.30 4.82
N CYS A 894 -3.69 35.27 5.01
CA CYS A 894 -3.78 34.33 6.13
C CYS A 894 -3.30 34.93 7.47
N ALA A 895 -2.39 35.90 7.45
CA ALA A 895 -1.85 36.52 8.67
C ALA A 895 -2.90 37.27 9.49
N ASN A 896 -4.01 37.70 8.86
CA ASN A 896 -5.15 38.31 9.55
C ASN A 896 -6.14 37.29 10.14
N VAL A 897 -5.86 35.99 10.01
CA VAL A 897 -6.65 34.90 10.62
C VAL A 897 -6.00 34.39 11.92
N ALA A 898 -4.88 34.96 12.34
CA ALA A 898 -4.29 34.76 13.66
C ALA A 898 -4.91 35.71 14.73
N THR A 899 -6.24 35.69 14.85
CA THR A 899 -6.93 35.94 16.14
C THR A 899 -8.30 35.24 16.08
N PRO A 900 -8.56 34.18 16.87
CA PRO A 900 -9.89 33.61 16.99
C PRO A 900 -10.74 34.51 17.88
N ASN A 901 -11.18 35.65 17.36
CA ASN A 901 -12.07 36.57 18.06
C ASN A 901 -13.37 36.80 17.26
N LYS A 902 -14.18 35.75 17.17
CA LYS A 902 -15.59 35.74 17.64
C LYS A 902 -16.27 34.46 17.14
N LYS A 903 -16.60 33.61 18.10
CA LYS A 903 -17.36 32.37 17.93
C LYS A 903 -18.75 32.67 17.36
N GLY A 904 -18.93 32.51 16.05
CA GLY A 904 -20.22 32.62 15.35
C GLY A 904 -21.28 31.61 15.83
N TYR A 905 -20.88 30.60 16.61
CA TYR A 905 -21.80 29.66 17.24
C TYR A 905 -22.41 30.16 18.55
N VAL A 906 -21.88 31.23 19.18
CA VAL A 906 -22.35 31.66 20.50
C VAL A 906 -23.75 32.26 20.46
N ILE A 907 -24.12 32.98 19.40
CA ILE A 907 -25.48 33.55 19.27
C ILE A 907 -26.52 32.45 18.99
N PRO A 908 -26.33 31.53 18.03
CA PRO A 908 -27.24 30.39 17.86
C PRO A 908 -27.32 29.51 19.12
N VAL A 909 -26.19 29.18 19.74
CA VAL A 909 -26.17 28.32 20.94
C VAL A 909 -26.79 29.01 22.15
N ALA A 910 -26.55 30.31 22.35
CA ALA A 910 -27.21 31.06 23.42
C ALA A 910 -28.73 31.11 23.22
N VAL A 911 -29.21 31.34 21.99
CA VAL A 911 -30.64 31.33 21.69
C VAL A 911 -31.24 29.94 21.88
N VAL A 912 -30.58 28.89 21.39
CA VAL A 912 -31.06 27.50 21.53
C VAL A 912 -31.09 27.08 23.01
N VAL A 913 -30.06 27.39 23.80
CA VAL A 913 -30.01 27.08 25.23
C VAL A 913 -31.07 27.89 26.01
N SER A 914 -31.32 29.14 25.62
CA SER A 914 -32.37 29.97 26.24
C SER A 914 -33.77 29.44 25.95
N VAL A 915 -34.04 29.07 24.70
CA VAL A 915 -35.35 28.54 24.27
C VAL A 915 -35.58 27.14 24.85
N ALA A 916 -34.56 26.28 24.87
CA ALA A 916 -34.63 24.98 25.51
C ALA A 916 -34.85 25.12 27.03
N GLY A 917 -34.13 26.03 27.69
CA GLY A 917 -34.31 26.33 29.11
C GLY A 917 -35.72 26.84 29.43
N ALA A 918 -36.24 27.79 28.66
CA ALA A 918 -37.60 28.30 28.84
C ALA A 918 -38.68 27.23 28.58
N SER A 919 -38.46 26.35 27.59
CA SER A 919 -39.36 25.23 27.28
C SER A 919 -39.38 24.20 28.41
N ILE A 920 -38.22 23.88 29.00
CA ILE A 920 -38.11 22.96 30.15
C ILE A 920 -38.76 23.57 31.39
N ILE A 921 -38.55 24.85 31.66
CA ILE A 921 -39.19 25.54 32.79
C ILE A 921 -40.72 25.59 32.59
N GLY A 922 -41.19 25.88 31.37
CA GLY A 922 -42.61 25.88 31.03
C GLY A 922 -43.25 24.50 31.19
N ALA A 923 -42.60 23.44 30.69
CA ALA A 923 -43.06 22.06 30.84
C ALA A 923 -43.07 21.62 32.31
N SER A 924 -42.04 21.99 33.08
CA SER A 924 -41.94 21.68 34.51
C SER A 924 -43.03 22.40 35.32
N ALA A 925 -43.27 23.69 35.04
CA ALA A 925 -44.32 24.47 35.68
C ALA A 925 -45.72 23.92 35.32
N PHE A 926 -45.95 23.53 34.07
CA PHE A 926 -47.19 22.90 33.64
C PHE A 926 -47.43 21.54 34.32
N LEU A 927 -46.40 20.70 34.42
CA LEU A 927 -46.48 19.41 35.12
C LEU A 927 -46.77 19.60 36.61
N ILE A 928 -46.11 20.56 37.27
CA ILE A 928 -46.37 20.88 38.68
C ILE A 928 -47.79 21.43 38.87
N TYR A 929 -48.24 22.32 37.98
CA TYR A 929 -49.61 22.85 38.00
C TYR A 929 -50.64 21.74 37.82
N ARG A 930 -50.47 20.87 36.81
CA ARG A 930 -51.35 19.72 36.57
C ARG A 930 -51.40 18.78 37.77
N LYS A 931 -50.25 18.43 38.34
CA LYS A 931 -50.17 17.52 39.50
C LYS A 931 -50.82 18.13 40.74
N LYS A 932 -50.63 19.43 40.99
CA LYS A 932 -51.09 20.11 42.21
C LYS A 932 -52.57 20.54 42.15
N PHE A 933 -53.01 21.08 41.02
CA PHE A 933 -54.34 21.70 40.90
C PHE A 933 -55.37 20.84 40.18
N VAL A 934 -54.97 20.02 39.21
CA VAL A 934 -55.91 19.15 38.48
C VAL A 934 -56.00 17.78 39.17
N GLU A 935 -54.89 17.05 39.24
CA GLU A 935 -54.86 15.70 39.81
C GLU A 935 -55.09 15.72 41.33
N GLY A 936 -54.52 16.69 42.05
CA GLY A 936 -54.74 16.87 43.49
C GLY A 936 -56.21 17.14 43.86
N GLN A 937 -56.92 18.00 43.11
CA GLN A 937 -58.35 18.23 43.34
C GLN A 937 -59.21 17.04 42.92
N LEU A 938 -58.83 16.33 41.87
CA LEU A 938 -59.52 15.11 41.44
C LEU A 938 -59.38 14.01 42.52
N GLN A 939 -58.19 13.83 43.09
CA GLN A 939 -57.96 12.88 44.18
C GLN A 939 -58.71 13.26 45.47
N MET A 940 -58.82 14.56 45.80
CA MET A 940 -59.66 14.99 46.94
C MET A 940 -61.15 14.74 46.69
N LYS A 941 -61.65 14.97 45.47
CA LYS A 941 -63.04 14.65 45.09
C LYS A 941 -63.30 13.14 45.09
N LEU A 942 -62.37 12.34 44.58
CA LEU A 942 -62.44 10.87 44.61
C LEU A 942 -62.36 10.30 46.03
N LYS A 943 -61.55 10.87 46.92
CA LYS A 943 -61.55 10.49 48.35
C LYS A 943 -62.85 10.84 49.07
N LYS A 944 -63.48 11.96 48.73
CA LYS A 944 -64.83 12.32 49.24
C LYS A 944 -65.93 11.39 48.70
N LEU A 945 -65.83 10.94 47.45
CA LEU A 945 -66.72 9.93 46.87
C LEU A 945 -66.50 8.54 47.49
N ALA A 946 -65.26 8.16 47.76
CA ALA A 946 -64.93 6.89 48.41
C ALA A 946 -65.42 6.84 49.88
N GLN A 947 -65.41 7.97 50.60
CA GLN A 947 -66.00 8.06 51.95
C GLN A 947 -67.54 8.02 51.95
N PHE A 948 -68.19 8.44 50.85
CA PHE A 948 -69.64 8.32 50.70
C PHE A 948 -70.09 6.88 50.42
N ASN A 949 -69.26 6.06 49.74
CA ASN A 949 -69.54 4.65 49.47
C ASN A 949 -69.17 3.68 50.61
N SER A 950 -68.53 4.17 51.68
CA SER A 950 -68.24 3.37 52.89
C SER A 950 -69.24 3.61 54.03
N SER A 951 -70.37 4.27 53.75
CA SER A 951 -71.48 4.50 54.69
C SER A 951 -72.85 4.17 54.09
N SER A 952 -72.87 3.15 53.23
CA SER A 952 -74.08 2.43 52.76
C SER A 952 -73.90 0.94 52.93
#